data_AF-A0A0S4UKD5-F1
#
_entry.id   AF-A0A0S4UKD5-F1
#
_cell.length_a   1.000
_cell.length_b   1.000
_cell.length_c   1.000
_cell.angle_alpha   90.00
_cell.angle_beta   90.00
_cell.angle_gamma   90.00
#
_symmetry.space_group_name_H-M   'P 1'
#
loop_
_entity.id
_entity.type
_entity.pdbx_description
1 polymer ?
#
loop_
_entity_poly.entity_id
_entity_poly.type
_entity_poly.pdbx_seq_one_letter_code
_entity_poly.pdbx_strand_id
1 'polypeptide(L)'
;MNTNHRLWRWLGLIFVLSFGALGYLGRQIYLAAPPIPQAVVTTAGDVLFTGEQIQRGQQAWLAAGGQQLGTVWGHGSYVAPDWSADWLHREATALQAIHTQQQFGSAASLTAAQQAAVDVTVKEEMRRNTYDAARDSITVSKERARAIHGVAQHFEALFGTDPSLATLRDQYAMATGALPDQADREALAAFFFWTSWAAATDRPGETDVSYTSNWPHEPLVGNTMTSDAAMWSMVSIILLLAGIAAMLWLHGSGKHEEDAKPLPADPFLNVVATPSMKATRKYFFAVIGLILVQIGMGAITAHYAVEGEAFFGIPLAQVLPYVISRTVHTQLGVLWIATAWLATGLYIAPLLSGREPKFQKLGVDLLFWALIFIVVGSIATGWLGTLQHRGADFGFWIGNQGLEYTSMGRVWQLLLFVGLLFWVALLGRALWPALKTPSESRGLIAMVFLSATCIGGFYSTSLVWGQHTHYSMIEYWRWWLVHLWVEGFFEVFATAVVALLFTRLGLVRAASANRAIVAETIVFLFGGILGTLHHLYFTGTPTSIISVGAVFSALEVVPLTLIGLEALQTYRRMRGTPWLGAYKWPVLCFVAVGFWNTVGAGLLGFAINPPASLYYVQGLNMTAAHGHAALFGVYGMLGIGLMLFCLRGLYARSLHADRLLKPAYWGLNIGLAMMVFMSLLPAGIYQAWASITKGMWYARSPEVVHSKLMETLVWLRVPGDIVFAGGAFILALYALRLLRRPPSRQAATAPATATR
;
A
#
# COMPACT_ATOMS: atom_id res chain seq x y z
N MET A 1 -24.55 -5.39 -30.43
CA MET A 1 -24.61 -6.48 -29.42
C MET A 1 -23.43 -7.46 -29.54
N ASN A 2 -23.01 -7.89 -30.75
CA ASN A 2 -21.86 -8.82 -30.93
C ASN A 2 -20.51 -8.36 -30.35
N THR A 3 -20.19 -7.06 -30.39
CA THR A 3 -18.91 -6.54 -29.88
C THR A 3 -18.76 -6.63 -28.36
N ASN A 4 -19.84 -6.40 -27.60
CA ASN A 4 -19.80 -6.48 -26.13
C ASN A 4 -19.59 -7.91 -25.65
N HIS A 5 -20.27 -8.90 -26.25
CA HIS A 5 -20.06 -10.30 -25.91
C HIS A 5 -18.61 -10.76 -26.16
N ARG A 6 -17.96 -10.23 -27.20
CA ARG A 6 -16.54 -10.50 -27.47
C ARG A 6 -15.63 -9.92 -26.39
N LEU A 7 -15.87 -8.68 -25.95
CA LEU A 7 -15.08 -8.05 -24.87
C LEU A 7 -15.22 -8.81 -23.54
N TRP A 8 -16.44 -9.19 -23.15
CA TRP A 8 -16.65 -9.98 -21.93
C TRP A 8 -15.97 -11.36 -21.97
N ARG A 9 -15.94 -12.02 -23.14
CA ARG A 9 -15.19 -13.28 -23.33
C ARG A 9 -13.68 -13.08 -23.18
N TRP A 10 -13.14 -12.02 -23.77
CA TRP A 10 -11.73 -11.66 -23.62
C TRP A 10 -11.37 -11.34 -22.17
N LEU A 11 -12.21 -10.57 -21.47
CA LEU A 11 -12.05 -10.29 -20.06
C LEU A 11 -11.98 -11.59 -19.24
N GLY A 12 -12.94 -12.50 -19.45
CA GLY A 12 -12.93 -13.80 -18.77
C GLY A 12 -11.70 -14.65 -19.08
N LEU A 13 -11.26 -14.68 -20.34
CA LEU A 13 -10.06 -15.41 -20.75
C LEU A 13 -8.79 -14.84 -20.10
N ILE A 14 -8.58 -13.52 -20.18
CA ILE A 14 -7.43 -12.85 -19.57
C ILE A 14 -7.42 -13.06 -18.06
N PHE A 15 -8.58 -12.92 -17.41
CA PHE A 15 -8.72 -13.17 -15.98
C PHE A 15 -8.26 -14.58 -15.60
N VAL A 16 -8.75 -15.62 -16.29
CA VAL A 16 -8.37 -17.01 -16.01
C VAL A 16 -6.88 -17.26 -16.27
N LEU A 17 -6.34 -16.76 -17.38
CA LEU A 17 -4.94 -16.95 -17.73
C LEU A 17 -3.99 -16.22 -16.77
N SER A 18 -4.28 -14.96 -16.43
CA SER A 18 -3.46 -14.18 -15.51
C SER A 18 -3.44 -14.79 -14.10
N PHE A 19 -4.59 -15.21 -13.57
CA PHE A 19 -4.62 -15.90 -12.28
C PHE A 19 -3.98 -17.29 -12.31
N GLY A 20 -4.12 -18.03 -13.42
CA GLY A 20 -3.41 -19.29 -13.62
C GLY A 20 -1.90 -19.11 -13.58
N ALA A 21 -1.38 -18.08 -14.26
CA ALA A 21 0.03 -17.72 -14.23
C ALA A 21 0.48 -17.23 -12.84
N LEU A 22 -0.29 -16.38 -12.18
CA LEU A 22 0.01 -15.88 -10.84
C LEU A 22 0.08 -17.01 -9.80
N GLY A 23 -0.84 -17.99 -9.88
CA GLY A 23 -0.82 -19.18 -9.03
C GLY A 23 0.34 -20.13 -9.32
N TYR A 24 0.67 -20.32 -10.61
CA TYR A 24 1.84 -21.10 -11.01
C TYR A 24 3.15 -20.47 -10.50
N LEU A 25 3.30 -19.15 -10.61
CA LEU A 25 4.45 -18.41 -10.10
C LEU A 25 4.49 -18.44 -8.56
N GLY A 26 3.34 -18.41 -7.88
CA GLY A 26 3.24 -18.67 -6.44
C GLY A 26 3.80 -20.04 -6.05
N ARG A 27 3.51 -21.09 -6.83
CA ARG A 27 4.12 -22.42 -6.63
C ARG A 27 5.64 -22.39 -6.84
N GLN A 28 6.14 -21.63 -7.82
CA GLN A 28 7.59 -21.48 -7.99
C GLN A 28 8.24 -20.78 -6.80
N ILE A 29 7.62 -19.73 -6.25
CA ILE A 29 8.09 -19.06 -5.03
C ILE A 29 8.16 -20.06 -3.89
N TYR A 30 7.10 -20.86 -3.67
CA TYR A 30 7.08 -21.86 -2.61
C TYR A 30 8.23 -22.89 -2.72
N LEU A 31 8.54 -23.35 -3.93
CA LEU A 31 9.58 -24.35 -4.18
C LEU A 31 11.01 -23.77 -4.15
N ALA A 32 11.16 -22.49 -4.49
CA ALA A 32 12.47 -21.83 -4.63
C ALA A 32 12.78 -20.84 -3.50
N ALA A 33 11.92 -20.71 -2.50
CA ALA A 33 12.16 -19.89 -1.32
C ALA A 33 13.44 -20.34 -0.59
N PRO A 34 14.17 -19.42 0.07
CA PRO A 34 15.33 -19.78 0.88
C PRO A 34 14.94 -20.80 1.96
N PRO A 35 15.66 -21.92 2.12
CA PRO A 35 15.30 -22.91 3.14
C PRO A 35 15.49 -22.35 4.56
N ILE A 36 14.62 -22.75 5.48
CA ILE A 36 14.83 -22.60 6.92
C ILE A 36 15.40 -23.94 7.41
N PRO A 37 16.71 -24.03 7.72
CA PRO A 37 17.32 -25.31 8.11
C PRO A 37 16.85 -25.76 9.50
N GLN A 38 17.01 -27.04 9.82
CA GLN A 38 16.86 -27.50 11.22
C GLN A 38 17.93 -26.91 12.13
N ALA A 39 19.15 -26.76 11.64
CA ALA A 39 20.24 -26.18 12.42
C ALA A 39 21.23 -25.38 11.56
N VAL A 40 21.77 -24.31 12.15
CA VAL A 40 22.96 -23.61 11.69
C VAL A 40 24.09 -24.06 12.59
N VAL A 41 25.12 -24.68 12.03
CA VAL A 41 26.22 -25.31 12.78
C VAL A 41 27.58 -24.75 12.36
N THR A 42 28.54 -24.79 13.26
CA THR A 42 29.94 -24.50 12.93
C THR A 42 30.58 -25.68 12.19
N THR A 43 31.74 -25.46 11.56
CA THR A 43 32.55 -26.57 11.00
C THR A 43 33.01 -27.59 12.05
N ALA A 44 32.94 -27.27 13.35
CA ALA A 44 33.21 -28.21 14.45
C ALA A 44 31.96 -29.00 14.89
N GLY A 45 30.77 -28.64 14.38
CA GLY A 45 29.49 -29.26 14.74
C GLY A 45 28.74 -28.56 15.88
N ASP A 46 29.22 -27.40 16.36
CA ASP A 46 28.52 -26.64 17.41
C ASP A 46 27.28 -25.96 16.82
N VAL A 47 26.13 -26.08 17.48
CA VAL A 47 24.89 -25.43 17.03
C VAL A 47 24.91 -23.95 17.40
N LEU A 48 24.71 -23.08 16.41
CA LEU A 48 24.54 -21.63 16.60
C LEU A 48 23.06 -21.26 16.72
N PHE A 49 22.25 -21.73 15.78
CA PHE A 49 20.82 -21.48 15.74
C PHE A 49 20.06 -22.73 15.31
N THR A 50 18.81 -22.84 15.73
CA THR A 50 17.87 -23.88 15.29
C THR A 50 16.80 -23.29 14.37
N GLY A 51 16.16 -24.13 13.56
CA GLY A 51 15.02 -23.73 12.74
C GLY A 51 13.85 -23.18 13.57
N GLU A 52 13.64 -23.73 14.78
CA GLU A 52 12.65 -23.22 15.73
C GLU A 52 13.00 -21.81 16.21
N GLN A 53 14.27 -21.52 16.49
CA GLN A 53 14.70 -20.17 16.84
C GLN A 53 14.51 -19.18 15.68
N ILE A 54 14.76 -19.59 14.42
CA ILE A 54 14.50 -18.74 13.24
C ILE A 54 13.00 -18.40 13.15
N GLN A 55 12.13 -19.40 13.31
CA GLN A 55 10.67 -19.17 13.26
C GLN A 55 10.17 -18.33 14.45
N ARG A 56 10.66 -18.62 15.66
CA ARG A 56 10.35 -17.81 16.85
C ARG A 56 10.86 -16.37 16.68
N GLY A 57 12.03 -16.19 16.09
CA GLY A 57 12.59 -14.87 15.77
C GLY A 57 11.74 -14.06 14.81
N GLN A 58 11.18 -14.71 13.77
CA GLN A 58 10.20 -14.08 12.88
C GLN A 58 8.98 -13.60 13.67
N GLN A 59 8.46 -14.42 14.58
CA GLN A 59 7.31 -14.09 15.42
C GLN A 59 7.63 -12.96 16.41
N ALA A 60 8.81 -12.99 17.03
CA ALA A 60 9.29 -11.94 17.91
C ALA A 60 9.45 -10.61 17.18
N TRP A 61 10.02 -10.61 15.97
CA TRP A 61 10.13 -9.43 15.12
C TRP A 61 8.75 -8.83 14.82
N LEU A 62 7.79 -9.67 14.40
CA LEU A 62 6.41 -9.23 14.15
C LEU A 62 5.76 -8.65 15.40
N ALA A 63 5.95 -9.28 16.57
CA ALA A 63 5.41 -8.80 17.85
C ALA A 63 6.03 -7.47 18.31
N ALA A 64 7.32 -7.24 18.01
CA ALA A 64 8.03 -5.98 18.27
C ALA A 64 7.56 -4.81 17.38
N GLY A 65 6.65 -5.07 16.43
CA GLY A 65 6.13 -4.11 15.48
C GLY A 65 6.42 -4.45 14.03
N GLY A 66 7.31 -5.40 13.75
CA GLY A 66 7.61 -5.91 12.41
C GLY A 66 7.91 -4.81 11.39
N GLN A 67 7.13 -4.80 10.31
CA GLN A 67 7.15 -3.82 9.22
C GLN A 67 6.68 -2.41 9.62
N GLN A 68 6.22 -2.23 10.87
CA GLN A 68 5.88 -0.91 11.40
C GLN A 68 7.06 -0.22 12.09
N LEU A 69 8.12 -0.96 12.46
CA LEU A 69 9.31 -0.42 13.14
C LEU A 69 10.48 -0.19 12.18
N GLY A 70 10.85 -1.21 11.41
CA GLY A 70 11.85 -1.14 10.33
C GLY A 70 11.46 -2.00 9.14
N THR A 71 12.44 -2.43 8.34
CA THR A 71 12.18 -3.32 7.19
C THR A 71 12.94 -4.65 7.26
N VAL A 72 12.35 -5.69 6.67
CA VAL A 72 13.05 -6.93 6.28
C VAL A 72 12.82 -7.10 4.79
N TRP A 73 13.91 -7.29 4.04
CA TRP A 73 13.88 -7.33 2.59
C TRP A 73 13.23 -6.09 1.97
N GLY A 74 13.44 -4.92 2.59
CA GLY A 74 13.02 -3.62 2.10
C GLY A 74 11.53 -3.28 2.29
N HIS A 75 10.72 -4.19 2.82
CA HIS A 75 9.31 -3.93 3.15
C HIS A 75 9.11 -3.52 4.60
N GLY A 76 8.40 -2.40 4.81
CA GLY A 76 8.08 -1.84 6.12
C GLY A 76 8.32 -0.33 6.23
N SER A 77 8.72 0.13 7.41
CA SER A 77 8.92 1.55 7.73
C SER A 77 10.35 2.03 7.48
N TYR A 78 10.56 3.36 7.47
CA TYR A 78 11.76 3.98 6.91
C TYR A 78 12.62 4.76 7.92
N VAL A 79 12.28 4.74 9.22
CA VAL A 79 13.06 5.42 10.27
C VAL A 79 14.13 4.49 10.84
N ALA A 80 13.73 3.35 11.42
CA ALA A 80 14.67 2.28 11.74
C ALA A 80 15.25 1.65 10.46
N PRO A 81 16.34 0.89 10.51
CA PRO A 81 17.03 0.39 9.32
C PRO A 81 16.29 -0.76 8.65
N ASP A 82 16.84 -1.24 7.54
CA ASP A 82 16.54 -2.59 7.07
C ASP A 82 17.38 -3.59 7.85
N TRP A 83 16.73 -4.50 8.58
CA TRP A 83 17.40 -5.44 9.47
C TRP A 83 18.24 -6.46 8.72
N SER A 84 17.83 -6.86 7.51
CA SER A 84 18.61 -7.76 6.67
C SER A 84 19.88 -7.08 6.16
N ALA A 85 19.78 -5.82 5.71
CA ALA A 85 20.92 -5.04 5.22
C ALA A 85 21.88 -4.64 6.35
N ASP A 86 21.36 -4.22 7.50
CA ASP A 86 22.17 -3.82 8.65
C ASP A 86 22.91 -5.03 9.26
N TRP A 87 22.23 -6.16 9.43
CA TRP A 87 22.90 -7.40 9.84
C TRP A 87 23.99 -7.79 8.84
N LEU A 88 23.66 -7.82 7.54
CA LEU A 88 24.59 -8.23 6.50
C LEU A 88 25.88 -7.40 6.52
N HIS A 89 25.76 -6.09 6.63
CA HIS A 89 26.90 -5.19 6.68
C HIS A 89 27.75 -5.40 7.94
N ARG A 90 27.11 -5.51 9.11
CA ARG A 90 27.80 -5.76 10.39
C ARG A 90 28.52 -7.11 10.41
N GLU A 91 27.90 -8.15 9.86
CA GLU A 91 28.51 -9.48 9.74
C GLU A 91 29.71 -9.44 8.80
N ALA A 92 29.58 -8.82 7.62
CA ALA A 92 30.65 -8.72 6.64
C ALA A 92 31.86 -7.95 7.18
N THR A 93 31.62 -6.82 7.83
CA THR A 93 32.70 -5.99 8.43
C THR A 93 33.35 -6.67 9.63
N ALA A 94 32.59 -7.37 10.48
CA ALA A 94 33.14 -8.16 11.58
C ALA A 94 34.00 -9.32 11.06
N LEU A 95 33.55 -10.02 10.01
CA LEU A 95 34.30 -11.09 9.38
C LEU A 95 35.58 -10.58 8.69
N GLN A 96 35.49 -9.43 8.01
CA GLN A 96 36.64 -8.73 7.45
C GLN A 96 37.68 -8.42 8.53
N ALA A 97 37.26 -7.85 9.67
CA ALA A 97 38.15 -7.54 10.78
C ALA A 97 38.83 -8.79 11.37
N ILE A 98 38.10 -9.90 11.50
CA ILE A 98 38.64 -11.19 11.97
C ILE A 98 39.71 -11.72 11.00
N HIS A 99 39.42 -11.73 9.70
CA HIS A 99 40.37 -12.16 8.68
C HIS A 99 41.60 -11.25 8.59
N THR A 100 41.41 -9.93 8.68
CA THR A 100 42.51 -8.96 8.78
C THR A 100 43.41 -9.28 9.97
N GLN A 101 42.83 -9.51 11.14
CA GLN A 101 43.60 -9.84 12.34
C GLN A 101 44.38 -11.16 12.19
N GLN A 102 43.77 -12.18 11.58
CA GLN A 102 44.43 -13.48 11.37
C GLN A 102 45.58 -13.41 10.36
N GLN A 103 45.42 -12.66 9.26
CA GLN A 103 46.39 -12.62 8.17
C GLN A 103 47.50 -11.59 8.40
N PHE A 104 47.18 -10.44 9.00
CA PHE A 104 48.08 -9.28 9.08
C PHE A 104 48.29 -8.74 10.51
N GLY A 105 47.55 -9.22 11.50
CA GLY A 105 47.61 -8.74 12.88
C GLY A 105 46.75 -7.49 13.15
N SER A 106 46.52 -7.18 14.44
CA SER A 106 45.54 -6.19 14.92
C SER A 106 45.90 -4.71 14.70
N ALA A 107 47.15 -4.39 14.33
CA ALA A 107 47.64 -3.01 14.17
C ALA A 107 48.10 -2.70 12.73
N ALA A 108 47.77 -3.55 11.75
CA ALA A 108 48.22 -3.39 10.38
C ALA A 108 47.36 -2.35 9.65
N SER A 109 48.00 -1.26 9.18
CA SER A 109 47.45 -0.45 8.09
C SER A 109 47.55 -1.25 6.80
N LEU A 110 46.43 -1.75 6.28
CA LEU A 110 46.42 -2.55 5.06
C LEU A 110 46.69 -1.67 3.83
N THR A 111 47.50 -2.19 2.90
CA THR A 111 47.54 -1.68 1.53
C THR A 111 46.25 -2.05 0.79
N ALA A 112 45.92 -1.33 -0.29
CA ALA A 112 44.74 -1.63 -1.10
C ALA A 112 44.71 -3.09 -1.61
N ALA A 113 45.87 -3.67 -1.94
CA ALA A 113 45.98 -5.06 -2.37
C ALA A 113 45.68 -6.05 -1.23
N GLN A 114 46.16 -5.77 -0.02
CA GLN A 114 45.86 -6.59 1.16
C GLN A 114 44.39 -6.50 1.55
N GLN A 115 43.80 -5.30 1.50
CA GLN A 115 42.38 -5.10 1.73
C GLN A 115 41.55 -5.90 0.72
N ALA A 116 41.87 -5.80 -0.58
CA ALA A 116 41.18 -6.56 -1.63
C ALA A 116 41.27 -8.07 -1.43
N ALA A 117 42.40 -8.60 -0.93
CA ALA A 117 42.55 -10.02 -0.61
C ALA A 117 41.62 -10.47 0.52
N VAL A 118 41.48 -9.65 1.58
CA VAL A 118 40.52 -9.92 2.66
C VAL A 118 39.08 -9.84 2.13
N ASP A 119 38.76 -8.82 1.34
CA ASP A 119 37.42 -8.61 0.79
C ASP A 119 36.97 -9.77 -0.10
N VAL A 120 37.87 -10.30 -0.94
CA VAL A 120 37.60 -11.50 -1.75
C VAL A 120 37.32 -12.71 -0.86
N THR A 121 38.09 -12.89 0.22
CA THR A 121 37.88 -13.99 1.17
C THR A 121 36.51 -13.90 1.84
N VAL A 122 36.13 -12.70 2.30
CA VAL A 122 34.81 -12.43 2.89
C VAL A 122 33.69 -12.69 1.87
N LYS A 123 33.84 -12.19 0.64
CA LYS A 123 32.86 -12.42 -0.44
C LYS A 123 32.66 -13.92 -0.67
N GLU A 124 33.73 -14.66 -0.92
CA GLU A 124 33.65 -16.10 -1.21
C GLU A 124 33.01 -16.89 -0.06
N GLU A 125 33.33 -16.52 1.18
CA GLU A 125 32.79 -17.19 2.36
C GLU A 125 31.29 -16.89 2.59
N MET A 126 30.88 -15.63 2.41
CA MET A 126 29.48 -15.23 2.63
C MET A 126 28.54 -15.68 1.52
N ARG A 127 29.02 -15.70 0.27
CA ARG A 127 28.24 -16.13 -0.90
C ARG A 127 28.10 -17.64 -1.03
N ARG A 128 29.09 -18.40 -0.55
CA ARG A 128 29.07 -19.87 -0.65
C ARG A 128 27.83 -20.45 0.00
N ASN A 129 27.06 -21.20 -0.78
CA ASN A 129 25.93 -21.95 -0.25
C ASN A 129 26.40 -23.21 0.47
N THR A 130 26.27 -23.20 1.80
CA THR A 130 26.65 -24.31 2.68
C THR A 130 25.43 -25.05 3.26
N TYR A 131 24.24 -24.81 2.69
CA TYR A 131 23.05 -25.57 3.03
C TYR A 131 23.14 -26.98 2.43
N ASP A 132 23.05 -27.99 3.28
CA ASP A 132 23.00 -29.40 2.90
C ASP A 132 21.58 -29.93 3.07
N ALA A 133 20.90 -30.21 1.94
CA ALA A 133 19.54 -30.71 1.95
C ALA A 133 19.38 -32.11 2.56
N ALA A 134 20.44 -32.93 2.62
CA ALA A 134 20.38 -34.26 3.22
C ALA A 134 20.46 -34.20 4.75
N ARG A 135 21.18 -33.22 5.29
CA ARG A 135 21.34 -32.99 6.73
C ARG A 135 20.39 -31.92 7.28
N ASP A 136 19.75 -31.17 6.39
CA ASP A 136 18.91 -30.00 6.69
C ASP A 136 19.63 -28.98 7.59
N SER A 137 20.87 -28.66 7.22
CA SER A 137 21.75 -27.81 8.04
C SER A 137 22.57 -26.84 7.18
N ILE A 138 22.79 -25.64 7.70
CA ILE A 138 23.75 -24.67 7.17
C ILE A 138 25.04 -24.79 7.98
N THR A 139 26.19 -24.94 7.31
CA THR A 139 27.50 -24.94 7.98
C THR A 139 28.22 -23.60 7.81
N VAL A 140 28.71 -23.00 8.90
CA VAL A 140 29.53 -21.77 8.87
C VAL A 140 30.92 -22.02 9.45
N SER A 141 31.92 -21.23 9.02
CA SER A 141 33.27 -21.30 9.59
C SER A 141 33.30 -20.88 11.06
N LYS A 142 34.42 -21.12 11.74
CA LYS A 142 34.62 -20.66 13.12
C LYS A 142 34.73 -19.13 13.18
N GLU A 143 35.32 -18.53 12.16
CA GLU A 143 35.50 -17.09 12.00
C GLU A 143 34.15 -16.39 11.82
N ARG A 144 33.33 -16.89 10.90
CA ARG A 144 31.98 -16.37 10.66
C ARG A 144 31.06 -16.62 11.86
N ALA A 145 31.18 -17.76 12.55
CA ALA A 145 30.47 -17.99 13.80
C ALA A 145 30.77 -16.93 14.88
N ARG A 146 32.03 -16.51 15.01
CA ARG A 146 32.42 -15.41 15.92
C ARG A 146 31.82 -14.07 15.49
N ALA A 147 31.84 -13.76 14.18
CA ALA A 147 31.20 -12.57 13.65
C ALA A 147 29.69 -12.57 13.95
N ILE A 148 28.99 -13.67 13.65
CA ILE A 148 27.57 -13.87 13.94
C ILE A 148 27.26 -13.63 15.42
N HIS A 149 28.06 -14.18 16.33
CA HIS A 149 27.84 -14.00 17.77
C HIS A 149 27.97 -12.53 18.21
N GLY A 150 28.97 -11.80 17.70
CA GLY A 150 29.12 -10.38 18.00
C GLY A 150 27.95 -9.52 17.47
N VAL A 151 27.44 -9.85 16.28
CA VAL A 151 26.28 -9.16 15.70
C VAL A 151 24.99 -9.51 16.47
N ALA A 152 24.81 -10.77 16.88
CA ALA A 152 23.67 -11.20 17.69
C ALA A 152 23.57 -10.40 18.99
N GLN A 153 24.69 -10.24 19.72
CA GLN A 153 24.75 -9.43 20.95
C GLN A 153 24.29 -7.99 20.73
N HIS A 154 24.63 -7.38 19.59
CA HIS A 154 24.18 -6.03 19.26
C HIS A 154 22.64 -5.95 19.18
N PHE A 155 22.00 -6.88 18.47
CA PHE A 155 20.54 -6.88 18.32
C PHE A 155 19.81 -7.27 19.61
N GLU A 156 20.37 -8.19 20.39
CA GLU A 156 19.85 -8.51 21.73
C GLU A 156 19.87 -7.28 22.65
N ALA A 157 20.96 -6.51 22.64
CA ALA A 157 21.07 -5.27 23.41
C ALA A 157 20.15 -4.16 22.87
N LEU A 158 20.03 -4.05 21.54
CA LEU A 158 19.21 -3.03 20.87
C LEU A 158 17.72 -3.20 21.19
N PHE A 159 17.20 -4.43 21.11
CA PHE A 159 15.81 -4.76 21.43
C PHE A 159 15.53 -4.91 22.93
N GLY A 160 16.57 -4.95 23.75
CA GLY A 160 16.49 -4.92 25.20
C GLY A 160 16.54 -3.49 25.76
N THR A 161 17.19 -3.35 26.92
CA THR A 161 17.23 -2.12 27.72
C THR A 161 18.64 -1.59 27.92
N ASP A 162 19.62 -2.01 27.12
CA ASP A 162 21.03 -1.63 27.30
C ASP A 162 21.20 -0.10 27.15
N PRO A 163 21.65 0.63 28.19
CA PRO A 163 21.78 2.08 28.15
C PRO A 163 22.74 2.61 27.08
N SER A 164 23.74 1.83 26.67
CA SER A 164 24.73 2.23 25.65
C SER A 164 24.10 2.44 24.27
N LEU A 165 22.96 1.80 24.01
CA LEU A 165 22.20 1.90 22.76
C LEU A 165 20.97 2.81 22.87
N ALA A 166 20.82 3.57 23.97
CA ALA A 166 19.67 4.45 24.16
C ALA A 166 19.55 5.51 23.04
N THR A 167 20.66 6.15 22.67
CA THR A 167 20.68 7.12 21.57
C THR A 167 20.29 6.47 20.24
N LEU A 168 20.73 5.24 19.99
CA LEU A 168 20.41 4.54 18.76
C LEU A 168 18.93 4.15 18.70
N ARG A 169 18.35 3.71 19.81
CA ARG A 169 16.91 3.45 19.92
C ARG A 169 16.08 4.72 19.66
N ASP A 170 16.49 5.85 20.24
CA ASP A 170 15.84 7.14 20.01
C ASP A 170 15.90 7.53 18.52
N GLN A 171 17.07 7.40 17.88
CA GLN A 171 17.23 7.62 16.44
C GLN A 171 16.38 6.66 15.58
N TYR A 172 16.09 5.46 16.07
CA TYR A 172 15.20 4.51 15.39
C TYR A 172 13.72 4.68 15.75
N ALA A 173 13.39 5.67 16.58
CA ALA A 173 12.05 5.87 17.16
C ALA A 173 11.49 4.59 17.81
N MET A 174 12.39 3.85 18.46
CA MET A 174 12.16 2.52 18.99
C MET A 174 12.00 2.57 20.50
N ALA A 175 10.91 1.97 21.00
CA ALA A 175 10.67 1.87 22.44
C ALA A 175 11.78 1.08 23.15
N THR A 176 12.25 1.59 24.28
CA THR A 176 13.15 0.83 25.16
C THR A 176 12.49 -0.47 25.65
N GLY A 177 13.20 -1.59 25.50
CA GLY A 177 12.67 -2.90 25.89
C GLY A 177 11.54 -3.42 24.98
N ALA A 178 11.56 -3.06 23.69
CA ALA A 178 10.57 -3.51 22.70
C ALA A 178 10.33 -5.04 22.69
N LEU A 179 11.32 -5.84 23.10
CA LEU A 179 11.19 -7.25 23.42
C LEU A 179 11.71 -7.54 24.83
N PRO A 180 10.84 -7.63 25.85
CA PRO A 180 11.27 -7.86 27.23
C PRO A 180 11.83 -9.27 27.49
N ASP A 181 11.30 -10.30 26.82
CA ASP A 181 11.77 -11.68 26.96
C ASP A 181 13.14 -11.86 26.27
N GLN A 182 14.11 -12.39 27.02
CA GLN A 182 15.44 -12.69 26.50
C GLN A 182 15.41 -13.77 25.43
N ALA A 183 14.59 -14.82 25.59
CA ALA A 183 14.53 -15.90 24.62
C ALA A 183 13.97 -15.43 23.27
N ASP A 184 13.09 -14.43 23.26
CA ASP A 184 12.61 -13.78 22.03
C ASP A 184 13.70 -12.93 21.36
N ARG A 185 14.57 -12.27 22.15
CA ARG A 185 15.70 -11.50 21.61
C ARG A 185 16.80 -12.38 21.02
N GLU A 186 17.11 -13.49 21.69
CA GLU A 186 18.05 -14.50 21.17
C GLU A 186 17.51 -15.13 19.87
N ALA A 187 16.20 -15.46 19.84
CA ALA A 187 15.56 -15.96 18.63
C ALA A 187 15.51 -14.91 17.50
N LEU A 188 15.29 -13.63 17.83
CA LEU A 188 15.29 -12.54 16.85
C LEU A 188 16.60 -12.48 16.07
N ALA A 189 17.74 -12.63 16.75
CA ALA A 189 19.04 -12.67 16.10
C ALA A 189 19.15 -13.81 15.07
N ALA A 190 18.59 -14.99 15.39
CA ALA A 190 18.54 -16.12 14.44
C ALA A 190 17.75 -15.79 13.17
N PHE A 191 16.64 -15.06 13.31
CA PHE A 191 15.84 -14.62 12.16
C PHE A 191 16.56 -13.59 11.30
N PHE A 192 17.17 -12.55 11.89
CA PHE A 192 17.93 -11.55 11.13
C PHE A 192 19.18 -12.14 10.47
N PHE A 193 19.86 -13.10 11.13
CA PHE A 193 20.89 -13.90 10.48
C PHE A 193 20.34 -14.65 9.27
N TRP A 194 19.20 -15.33 9.40
CA TRP A 194 18.64 -16.09 8.29
C TRP A 194 18.23 -15.20 7.11
N THR A 195 17.64 -14.02 7.37
CA THR A 195 17.24 -13.10 6.30
C THR A 195 18.45 -12.48 5.58
N SER A 196 19.56 -12.24 6.29
CA SER A 196 20.82 -11.74 5.71
C SER A 196 21.60 -12.84 4.99
N TRP A 197 21.61 -14.06 5.52
CA TRP A 197 22.17 -15.25 4.87
C TRP A 197 21.49 -15.47 3.52
N ALA A 198 20.16 -15.50 3.48
CA ALA A 198 19.40 -15.61 2.24
C ALA A 198 19.73 -14.47 1.25
N ALA A 199 20.04 -13.28 1.77
CA ALA A 199 20.34 -12.11 0.96
C ALA A 199 21.72 -12.13 0.29
N ALA A 200 22.69 -12.84 0.86
CA ALA A 200 24.08 -12.90 0.37
C ALA A 200 24.44 -14.24 -0.29
N THR A 201 23.83 -15.35 0.14
CA THR A 201 24.20 -16.69 -0.30
C THR A 201 23.62 -17.02 -1.67
N ASP A 202 24.49 -17.51 -2.57
CA ASP A 202 24.14 -17.92 -3.92
C ASP A 202 23.08 -19.03 -3.92
N ARG A 203 22.14 -18.96 -4.86
CA ARG A 203 21.15 -20.03 -5.06
C ARG A 203 21.85 -21.32 -5.50
N PRO A 204 21.31 -22.50 -5.15
CA PRO A 204 21.86 -23.77 -5.63
C PRO A 204 21.92 -23.82 -7.15
N GLY A 205 23.12 -24.03 -7.71
CA GLY A 205 23.35 -24.11 -9.16
C GLY A 205 23.51 -22.76 -9.87
N GLU A 206 23.43 -21.64 -9.14
CA GLU A 206 23.70 -20.29 -9.64
C GLU A 206 25.04 -19.79 -9.08
N THR A 207 25.69 -18.87 -9.79
CA THR A 207 26.91 -18.19 -9.34
C THR A 207 26.65 -16.68 -9.32
N ASP A 208 27.04 -16.01 -8.23
CA ASP A 208 26.85 -14.56 -8.06
C ASP A 208 25.37 -14.11 -8.12
N VAL A 209 24.42 -14.98 -7.75
CA VAL A 209 22.98 -14.66 -7.63
C VAL A 209 22.41 -15.24 -6.34
N SER A 210 22.09 -14.38 -5.37
CA SER A 210 21.54 -14.79 -4.08
C SER A 210 20.04 -15.15 -4.12
N TYR A 211 19.49 -15.68 -3.01
CA TYR A 211 18.06 -15.99 -2.93
C TYR A 211 17.16 -14.76 -3.13
N THR A 212 17.65 -13.56 -2.84
CA THR A 212 16.95 -12.28 -3.05
C THR A 212 17.41 -11.57 -4.32
N SER A 213 18.02 -12.29 -5.27
CA SER A 213 18.54 -11.73 -6.52
C SER A 213 19.54 -10.59 -6.27
N ASN A 214 20.49 -10.83 -5.36
CA ASN A 214 21.55 -9.93 -4.89
C ASN A 214 21.09 -8.70 -4.11
N TRP A 215 19.80 -8.54 -3.81
CA TRP A 215 19.39 -7.47 -2.90
C TRP A 215 19.72 -7.85 -1.45
N PRO A 216 20.19 -6.94 -0.59
CA PRO A 216 20.40 -5.51 -0.82
C PRO A 216 21.76 -5.21 -1.43
N HIS A 217 21.91 -4.01 -2.03
CA HIS A 217 23.20 -3.51 -2.50
C HIS A 217 24.23 -3.46 -1.35
N GLU A 218 25.23 -4.34 -1.42
CA GLU A 218 26.33 -4.48 -0.46
C GLU A 218 27.60 -4.92 -1.21
N PRO A 219 28.50 -3.98 -1.52
CA PRO A 219 29.74 -4.28 -2.24
C PRO A 219 30.65 -5.30 -1.55
N LEU A 220 30.68 -5.36 -0.21
CA LEU A 220 31.57 -6.27 0.54
C LEU A 220 31.29 -7.76 0.28
N VAL A 221 30.03 -8.10 -0.02
CA VAL A 221 29.62 -9.47 -0.37
C VAL A 221 29.35 -9.64 -1.86
N GLY A 222 29.72 -8.64 -2.66
CA GLY A 222 29.51 -8.65 -4.11
C GLY A 222 28.03 -8.58 -4.52
N ASN A 223 27.15 -8.09 -3.65
CA ASN A 223 25.74 -7.89 -4.00
C ASN A 223 25.59 -6.67 -4.91
N THR A 224 25.61 -6.94 -6.21
CA THR A 224 25.37 -5.95 -7.28
C THR A 224 24.16 -6.34 -8.11
N MET A 225 23.58 -5.35 -8.79
CA MET A 225 22.44 -5.57 -9.68
C MET A 225 22.75 -6.66 -10.71
N THR A 226 21.88 -7.67 -10.78
CA THR A 226 22.05 -8.79 -11.70
C THR A 226 21.82 -8.38 -13.16
N SER A 227 22.42 -9.14 -14.08
CA SER A 227 22.17 -8.98 -15.52
C SER A 227 20.69 -9.13 -15.87
N ASP A 228 19.98 -10.06 -15.23
CA ASP A 228 18.54 -10.26 -15.42
C ASP A 228 17.73 -9.03 -15.01
N ALA A 229 18.02 -8.43 -13.85
CA ALA A 229 17.35 -7.20 -13.40
C ALA A 229 17.56 -6.06 -14.41
N ALA A 230 18.77 -5.91 -14.94
CA ALA A 230 19.08 -4.92 -15.98
C ALA A 230 18.33 -5.19 -17.29
N MET A 231 18.37 -6.43 -17.78
CA MET A 231 17.71 -6.84 -19.03
C MET A 231 16.19 -6.66 -18.98
N TRP A 232 15.55 -7.14 -17.91
CA TRP A 232 14.09 -7.01 -17.76
C TRP A 232 13.64 -5.58 -17.50
N SER A 233 14.51 -4.73 -16.92
CA SER A 233 14.27 -3.29 -16.89
C SER A 233 14.20 -2.69 -18.29
N MET A 234 15.17 -3.00 -19.16
CA MET A 234 15.16 -2.52 -20.55
C MET A 234 13.94 -3.01 -21.33
N VAL A 235 13.61 -4.30 -21.21
CA VAL A 235 12.41 -4.88 -21.84
C VAL A 235 11.13 -4.21 -21.36
N SER A 236 10.99 -3.99 -20.05
CA SER A 236 9.81 -3.34 -19.46
C SER A 236 9.59 -1.92 -20.01
N ILE A 237 10.66 -1.14 -20.18
CA ILE A 237 10.61 0.21 -20.73
C ILE A 237 10.21 0.17 -22.22
N ILE A 238 10.79 -0.74 -23.01
CA ILE A 238 10.45 -0.90 -24.43
C ILE A 238 8.96 -1.25 -24.57
N LEU A 239 8.46 -2.20 -23.78
CA LEU A 239 7.06 -2.62 -23.82
C LEU A 239 6.10 -1.55 -23.30
N LEU A 240 6.49 -0.76 -22.29
CA LEU A 240 5.74 0.43 -21.87
C LEU A 240 5.58 1.41 -23.03
N LEU A 241 6.69 1.79 -23.68
CA LEU A 241 6.66 2.77 -24.78
C LEU A 241 5.85 2.24 -25.98
N ALA A 242 6.02 0.96 -26.31
CA ALA A 242 5.23 0.30 -27.35
C ALA A 242 3.74 0.25 -26.98
N GLY A 243 3.41 -0.04 -25.72
CA GLY A 243 2.05 -0.06 -25.19
C GLY A 243 1.39 1.31 -25.24
N ILE A 244 2.09 2.37 -24.82
CA ILE A 244 1.63 3.76 -24.93
C ILE A 244 1.38 4.12 -26.41
N ALA A 245 2.34 3.84 -27.29
CA ALA A 245 2.20 4.14 -28.72
C ALA A 245 1.02 3.38 -29.35
N ALA A 246 0.86 2.09 -29.04
CA ALA A 246 -0.25 1.29 -29.51
C ALA A 246 -1.59 1.82 -28.98
N MET A 247 -1.66 2.18 -27.69
CA MET A 247 -2.87 2.72 -27.09
C MET A 247 -3.24 4.07 -27.71
N LEU A 248 -2.28 4.97 -27.91
CA LEU A 248 -2.50 6.25 -28.58
C LEU A 248 -2.97 6.08 -30.04
N TRP A 249 -2.37 5.15 -30.78
CA TRP A 249 -2.78 4.84 -32.15
C TRP A 249 -4.20 4.28 -32.21
N LEU A 250 -4.53 3.33 -31.33
CA LEU A 250 -5.87 2.75 -31.24
C LEU A 250 -6.91 3.78 -30.79
N HIS A 251 -6.58 4.65 -29.82
CA HIS A 251 -7.47 5.71 -29.35
C HIS A 251 -7.69 6.78 -30.43
N GLY A 252 -6.64 7.21 -31.12
CA GLY A 252 -6.69 8.24 -32.17
C GLY A 252 -7.32 7.80 -33.50
N SER A 253 -7.29 6.49 -33.81
CA SER A 253 -7.92 5.92 -35.01
C SER A 253 -9.43 5.67 -34.88
N GLY A 254 -9.99 5.79 -33.67
CA GLY A 254 -11.42 5.64 -33.43
C GLY A 254 -12.22 6.80 -34.03
N LYS A 255 -13.35 6.49 -34.70
CA LYS A 255 -14.32 7.53 -35.08
C LYS A 255 -14.81 8.22 -33.81
N HIS A 256 -14.67 9.55 -33.73
CA HIS A 256 -15.28 10.33 -32.65
C HIS A 256 -16.78 10.04 -32.62
N GLU A 257 -17.25 9.31 -31.58
CA GLU A 257 -18.68 9.16 -31.33
C GLU A 257 -19.26 10.55 -31.04
N GLU A 258 -20.42 10.85 -31.61
CA GLU A 258 -21.14 12.09 -31.32
C GLU A 258 -21.26 12.32 -29.81
N ASP A 259 -20.95 13.53 -29.35
CA ASP A 259 -21.02 13.88 -27.94
C ASP A 259 -22.41 13.60 -27.35
N ALA A 260 -22.43 13.20 -26.08
CA ALA A 260 -23.67 13.11 -25.32
C ALA A 260 -24.24 14.53 -25.11
N LYS A 261 -25.55 14.70 -25.33
CA LYS A 261 -26.24 15.95 -25.00
C LYS A 261 -26.59 15.92 -23.51
N PRO A 262 -26.11 16.87 -22.69
CA PRO A 262 -26.49 16.94 -21.28
C PRO A 262 -28.01 17.02 -21.11
N LEU A 263 -28.54 16.37 -20.06
CA LEU A 263 -29.97 16.41 -19.77
C LEU A 263 -30.43 17.86 -19.49
N PRO A 264 -31.68 18.23 -19.85
CA PRO A 264 -32.19 19.59 -19.67
C PRO A 264 -32.36 19.97 -18.19
N ALA A 265 -32.49 18.98 -17.29
CA ALA A 265 -32.64 19.17 -15.86
C ALA A 265 -31.91 18.06 -15.07
N ASP A 266 -31.66 18.30 -13.78
CA ASP A 266 -30.99 17.33 -12.91
C ASP A 266 -31.85 16.07 -12.70
N PRO A 267 -31.39 14.89 -13.15
CA PRO A 267 -32.13 13.64 -13.03
C PRO A 267 -32.32 13.17 -11.59
N PHE A 268 -31.52 13.66 -10.64
CA PHE A 268 -31.57 13.27 -9.24
C PHE A 268 -32.37 14.23 -8.35
N LEU A 269 -32.83 15.37 -8.89
CA LEU A 269 -33.48 16.42 -8.09
C LEU A 269 -34.76 15.93 -7.38
N ASN A 270 -35.55 15.11 -8.07
CA ASN A 270 -36.86 14.62 -7.59
C ASN A 270 -36.78 13.21 -7.00
N VAL A 271 -35.58 12.64 -6.86
CA VAL A 271 -35.43 11.30 -6.30
C VAL A 271 -35.61 11.35 -4.79
N VAL A 272 -36.59 10.60 -4.29
CA VAL A 272 -36.82 10.45 -2.85
C VAL A 272 -35.87 9.38 -2.30
N ALA A 273 -34.91 9.79 -1.48
CA ALA A 273 -33.98 8.87 -0.84
C ALA A 273 -34.70 7.83 0.03
N THR A 274 -34.43 6.54 -0.23
CA THR A 274 -35.00 5.42 0.52
C THR A 274 -34.46 5.37 1.96
N PRO A 275 -35.07 4.56 2.87
CA PRO A 275 -34.56 4.42 4.23
C PRO A 275 -33.11 3.92 4.32
N SER A 276 -32.70 2.93 3.50
CA SER A 276 -31.31 2.45 3.46
C SER A 276 -30.34 3.49 2.90
N MET A 277 -30.72 4.24 1.87
CA MET A 277 -29.92 5.38 1.37
C MET A 277 -29.70 6.41 2.48
N LYS A 278 -30.74 6.76 3.25
CA LYS A 278 -30.60 7.69 4.38
C LYS A 278 -29.70 7.14 5.48
N ALA A 279 -29.67 5.82 5.68
CA ALA A 279 -28.81 5.17 6.65
C ALA A 279 -27.32 5.22 6.27
N THR A 280 -26.95 5.47 5.01
CA THR A 280 -25.52 5.63 4.64
C THR A 280 -24.91 6.95 5.12
N ARG A 281 -25.73 7.93 5.56
CA ARG A 281 -25.22 9.21 6.09
C ARG A 281 -24.15 8.99 7.16
N LYS A 282 -24.43 8.16 8.17
CA LYS A 282 -23.50 7.90 9.29
C LYS A 282 -22.15 7.33 8.85
N TYR A 283 -22.10 6.57 7.74
CA TYR A 283 -20.83 6.09 7.19
C TYR A 283 -19.96 7.26 6.73
N PHE A 284 -20.52 8.21 5.98
CA PHE A 284 -19.75 9.35 5.46
C PHE A 284 -19.24 10.26 6.57
N PHE A 285 -19.99 10.43 7.67
CA PHE A 285 -19.48 11.14 8.85
C PHE A 285 -18.38 10.36 9.56
N ALA A 286 -18.51 9.04 9.70
CA ALA A 286 -17.45 8.19 10.25
C ALA A 286 -16.18 8.27 9.38
N VAL A 287 -16.31 8.20 8.05
CA VAL A 287 -15.19 8.37 7.10
C VAL A 287 -14.42 9.67 7.36
N ILE A 288 -15.12 10.80 7.51
CA ILE A 288 -14.47 12.08 7.79
C ILE A 288 -13.75 12.05 9.15
N GLY A 289 -14.35 11.46 10.18
CA GLY A 289 -13.69 11.26 11.46
C GLY A 289 -12.42 10.41 11.36
N LEU A 290 -12.48 9.30 10.61
CA LEU A 290 -11.34 8.42 10.38
C LEU A 290 -10.22 9.11 9.59
N ILE A 291 -10.55 9.96 8.61
CA ILE A 291 -9.56 10.80 7.89
C ILE A 291 -8.81 11.70 8.89
N LEU A 292 -9.52 12.37 9.80
CA LEU A 292 -8.89 13.26 10.78
C LEU A 292 -7.96 12.49 11.74
N VAL A 293 -8.39 11.32 12.22
CA VAL A 293 -7.56 10.46 13.07
C VAL A 293 -6.33 9.97 12.29
N GLN A 294 -6.51 9.52 11.05
CA GLN A 294 -5.41 9.06 10.18
C GLN A 294 -4.37 10.17 9.97
N ILE A 295 -4.80 11.41 9.71
CA ILE A 295 -3.91 12.56 9.54
C ILE A 295 -3.17 12.87 10.85
N GLY A 296 -3.86 12.87 11.99
CA GLY A 296 -3.23 13.07 13.29
C GLY A 296 -2.14 12.04 13.57
N MET A 297 -2.43 10.76 13.30
CA MET A 297 -1.45 9.67 13.45
C MET A 297 -0.28 9.79 12.47
N GLY A 298 -0.53 10.29 11.25
CA GLY A 298 0.50 10.57 10.26
C GLY A 298 1.45 11.69 10.72
N ALA A 299 0.90 12.77 11.29
CA ALA A 299 1.70 13.88 11.83
C ALA A 299 2.58 13.43 13.01
N ILE A 300 2.04 12.62 13.93
CA ILE A 300 2.81 12.05 15.05
C ILE A 300 3.92 11.14 14.54
N THR A 301 3.61 10.25 13.58
CA THR A 301 4.59 9.34 12.98
C THR A 301 5.72 10.10 12.26
N ALA A 302 5.40 11.18 11.56
CA ALA A 302 6.40 12.01 10.89
C ALA A 302 7.29 12.77 11.90
N HIS A 303 6.73 13.21 13.02
CA HIS A 303 7.47 13.94 14.06
C HIS A 303 8.53 13.06 14.75
N TYR A 304 8.22 11.79 14.99
CA TYR A 304 9.16 10.82 15.53
C TYR A 304 10.39 10.55 14.65
N ALA A 305 10.35 10.92 13.36
CA ALA A 305 11.54 10.85 12.52
C ALA A 305 12.62 11.89 12.88
N VAL A 306 12.29 12.88 13.72
CA VAL A 306 13.22 13.94 14.16
C VAL A 306 13.46 13.89 15.67
N GLU A 307 12.42 13.71 16.47
CA GLU A 307 12.52 13.75 17.94
C GLU A 307 12.45 12.36 18.61
N GLY A 308 12.57 11.28 17.83
CA GLY A 308 12.70 9.92 18.35
C GLY A 308 11.50 9.48 19.20
N GLU A 309 11.69 9.33 20.51
CA GLU A 309 10.61 8.97 21.46
C GLU A 309 9.77 10.17 21.95
N ALA A 310 10.15 11.40 21.61
CA ALA A 310 9.51 12.63 22.10
C ALA A 310 8.61 13.32 21.04
N PHE A 311 7.68 14.15 21.54
CA PHE A 311 6.79 14.99 20.76
C PHE A 311 6.76 16.41 21.35
N PHE A 312 7.59 17.31 20.82
CA PHE A 312 7.89 18.63 21.36
C PHE A 312 8.35 18.57 22.83
N GLY A 313 9.24 17.61 23.12
CA GLY A 313 9.74 17.34 24.47
C GLY A 313 8.77 16.58 25.40
N ILE A 314 7.54 16.28 24.95
CA ILE A 314 6.60 15.42 25.68
C ILE A 314 6.95 13.96 25.37
N PRO A 315 7.10 13.06 26.37
CA PRO A 315 7.42 11.65 26.14
C PRO A 315 6.20 10.84 25.67
N LEU A 316 5.61 11.25 24.53
CA LEU A 316 4.38 10.69 23.99
C LEU A 316 4.53 9.21 23.62
N ALA A 317 5.74 8.75 23.27
CA ALA A 317 5.98 7.35 22.90
C ALA A 317 5.66 6.35 24.03
N GLN A 318 5.61 6.78 25.29
CA GLN A 318 5.19 5.94 26.42
C GLN A 318 3.74 5.46 26.31
N VAL A 319 2.89 6.23 25.61
CA VAL A 319 1.48 5.89 25.40
C VAL A 319 1.14 5.71 23.94
N LEU A 320 1.86 6.33 23.01
CA LEU A 320 1.58 6.25 21.58
C LEU A 320 2.90 6.16 20.80
N PRO A 321 3.61 5.02 20.88
CA PRO A 321 4.90 4.84 20.22
C PRO A 321 4.77 4.86 18.70
N TYR A 322 5.90 5.06 18.00
CA TYR A 322 6.00 5.08 16.54
C TYR A 322 5.27 3.91 15.86
N VAL A 323 5.48 2.69 16.36
CA VAL A 323 4.85 1.47 15.85
C VAL A 323 3.32 1.60 15.84
N ILE A 324 2.73 2.16 16.90
CA ILE A 324 1.27 2.32 16.99
C ILE A 324 0.78 3.47 16.12
N SER A 325 1.43 4.64 16.16
CA SER A 325 1.00 5.77 15.32
C SER A 325 1.06 5.38 13.83
N ARG A 326 2.11 4.68 13.39
CA ARG A 326 2.24 4.20 12.00
C ARG A 326 1.22 3.09 11.69
N THR A 327 1.00 2.16 12.61
CA THR A 327 -0.02 1.10 12.44
C THR A 327 -1.40 1.71 12.21
N VAL A 328 -1.82 2.65 13.07
CA VAL A 328 -3.12 3.31 12.93
C VAL A 328 -3.18 4.15 11.65
N HIS A 329 -2.11 4.88 11.31
CA HIS A 329 -2.04 5.68 10.08
C HIS A 329 -2.22 4.83 8.81
N THR A 330 -1.46 3.74 8.68
CA THR A 330 -1.49 2.86 7.50
C THR A 330 -2.78 2.05 7.43
N GLN A 331 -3.26 1.53 8.56
CA GLN A 331 -4.51 0.77 8.61
C GLN A 331 -5.73 1.63 8.30
N LEU A 332 -5.82 2.84 8.87
CA LEU A 332 -6.90 3.77 8.53
C LEU A 332 -6.81 4.26 7.10
N GLY A 333 -5.59 4.42 6.55
CA GLY A 333 -5.36 4.77 5.15
C GLY A 333 -6.08 3.85 4.15
N VAL A 334 -6.34 2.59 4.53
CA VAL A 334 -7.15 1.65 3.74
C VAL A 334 -8.62 1.65 4.19
N LEU A 335 -8.87 1.60 5.50
CA LEU A 335 -10.21 1.35 6.04
C LEU A 335 -11.21 2.48 5.76
N TRP A 336 -10.81 3.76 5.86
CA TRP A 336 -11.76 4.85 5.59
C TRP A 336 -12.10 4.91 4.10
N ILE A 337 -11.12 4.64 3.23
CA ILE A 337 -11.30 4.58 1.78
C ILE A 337 -12.32 3.48 1.49
N ALA A 338 -12.05 2.24 1.89
CA ALA A 338 -12.97 1.13 1.72
C ALA A 338 -14.38 1.48 2.26
N THR A 339 -14.48 2.06 3.46
CA THR A 339 -15.77 2.44 4.07
C THR A 339 -16.57 3.44 3.23
N ALA A 340 -15.91 4.46 2.64
CA ALA A 340 -16.57 5.44 1.79
C ALA A 340 -17.16 4.79 0.53
N TRP A 341 -16.51 3.75 0.02
CA TRP A 341 -16.90 3.04 -1.19
C TRP A 341 -18.02 2.05 -0.92
N LEU A 342 -17.91 1.30 0.18
CA LEU A 342 -18.98 0.44 0.69
C LEU A 342 -20.27 1.24 0.86
N ALA A 343 -20.18 2.40 1.51
CA ALA A 343 -21.31 3.30 1.71
C ALA A 343 -21.89 3.83 0.39
N THR A 344 -21.02 4.14 -0.58
CA THR A 344 -21.42 4.57 -1.93
C THR A 344 -22.17 3.46 -2.66
N GLY A 345 -21.67 2.22 -2.64
CA GLY A 345 -22.37 1.07 -3.23
C GLY A 345 -23.76 0.86 -2.62
N LEU A 346 -23.86 0.93 -1.29
CA LEU A 346 -25.14 0.81 -0.57
C LEU A 346 -26.13 1.94 -0.88
N TYR A 347 -25.62 3.14 -1.17
CA TYR A 347 -26.44 4.29 -1.59
C TYR A 347 -26.91 4.16 -3.04
N ILE A 348 -26.00 3.79 -3.94
CA ILE A 348 -26.25 3.72 -5.38
C ILE A 348 -27.15 2.53 -5.72
N ALA A 349 -27.08 1.41 -5.00
CA ALA A 349 -27.83 0.22 -5.39
C ALA A 349 -29.36 0.37 -5.40
N PRO A 350 -30.02 0.90 -4.35
CA PRO A 350 -31.46 1.22 -4.39
C PRO A 350 -31.78 2.33 -5.39
N LEU A 351 -30.87 3.30 -5.56
CA LEU A 351 -31.02 4.39 -6.52
C LEU A 351 -31.10 3.87 -7.97
N LEU A 352 -30.33 2.84 -8.29
CA LEU A 352 -30.31 2.24 -9.63
C LEU A 352 -31.47 1.28 -9.88
N SER A 353 -31.86 0.49 -8.87
CA SER A 353 -32.93 -0.49 -9.00
C SER A 353 -34.32 0.10 -8.81
N GLY A 354 -34.41 1.32 -8.24
CA GLY A 354 -35.68 1.97 -7.90
C GLY A 354 -36.46 1.22 -6.81
N ARG A 355 -35.82 0.25 -6.14
CA ARG A 355 -36.48 -0.64 -5.18
C ARG A 355 -35.68 -0.73 -3.89
N GLU A 356 -36.38 -0.55 -2.78
CA GLU A 356 -35.86 -0.81 -1.43
C GLU A 356 -36.14 -2.27 -1.05
N PRO A 357 -35.13 -3.12 -0.88
CA PRO A 357 -35.34 -4.49 -0.42
C PRO A 357 -35.78 -4.55 1.06
N LYS A 358 -36.57 -5.56 1.44
CA LYS A 358 -37.03 -5.76 2.85
C LYS A 358 -35.83 -5.79 3.82
N PHE A 359 -35.90 -5.12 4.96
CA PHE A 359 -34.80 -5.07 5.95
C PHE A 359 -33.45 -4.51 5.42
N GLN A 360 -33.40 -3.83 4.27
CA GLN A 360 -32.14 -3.27 3.75
C GLN A 360 -31.54 -2.24 4.72
N LYS A 361 -32.36 -1.33 5.27
CA LYS A 361 -31.92 -0.38 6.29
C LYS A 361 -31.30 -1.10 7.51
N LEU A 362 -31.95 -2.16 8.01
CA LEU A 362 -31.45 -2.92 9.15
C LEU A 362 -30.08 -3.53 8.86
N GLY A 363 -29.91 -4.13 7.67
CA GLY A 363 -28.62 -4.68 7.26
C GLY A 363 -27.53 -3.62 7.13
N VAL A 364 -27.85 -2.47 6.53
CA VAL A 364 -26.95 -1.30 6.47
C VAL A 364 -26.61 -0.81 7.88
N ASP A 365 -27.57 -0.83 8.81
CA ASP A 365 -27.31 -0.40 10.17
C ASP A 365 -26.42 -1.37 10.94
N LEU A 366 -26.64 -2.68 10.78
CA LEU A 366 -25.85 -3.75 11.39
C LEU A 366 -24.41 -3.71 10.87
N LEU A 367 -24.23 -3.62 9.55
CA LEU A 367 -22.91 -3.54 8.93
C LEU A 367 -22.12 -2.33 9.45
N PHE A 368 -22.76 -1.18 9.63
CA PHE A 368 -22.11 0.01 10.16
C PHE A 368 -21.52 -0.24 11.54
N TRP A 369 -22.32 -0.78 12.46
CA TRP A 369 -21.87 -1.03 13.82
C TRP A 369 -20.83 -2.15 13.89
N ALA A 370 -20.94 -3.16 13.02
CA ALA A 370 -19.92 -4.19 12.87
C ALA A 370 -18.57 -3.56 12.43
N LEU A 371 -18.57 -2.68 11.44
CA LEU A 371 -17.35 -1.99 10.98
C LEU A 371 -16.76 -1.11 12.08
N ILE A 372 -17.58 -0.35 12.82
CA ILE A 372 -17.10 0.45 13.96
C ILE A 372 -16.47 -0.45 15.02
N PHE A 373 -17.13 -1.56 15.37
CA PHE A 373 -16.61 -2.53 16.33
C PHE A 373 -15.26 -3.11 15.87
N ILE A 374 -15.11 -3.45 14.59
CA ILE A 374 -13.87 -3.98 14.03
C ILE A 374 -12.75 -2.93 14.05
N VAL A 375 -13.03 -1.70 13.58
CA VAL A 375 -12.02 -0.63 13.52
C VAL A 375 -11.55 -0.24 14.92
N VAL A 376 -12.49 0.07 15.82
CA VAL A 376 -12.15 0.47 17.19
C VAL A 376 -11.52 -0.69 17.95
N GLY A 377 -12.07 -1.90 17.82
CA GLY A 377 -11.58 -3.10 18.47
C GLY A 377 -10.15 -3.43 18.05
N SER A 378 -9.88 -3.53 16.75
CA SER A 378 -8.53 -3.82 16.23
C SER A 378 -7.49 -2.77 16.60
N ILE A 379 -7.84 -1.48 16.58
CA ILE A 379 -6.94 -0.41 17.02
C ILE A 379 -6.68 -0.53 18.51
N ALA A 380 -7.72 -0.70 19.34
CA ALA A 380 -7.58 -0.76 20.79
C ALA A 380 -6.76 -1.97 21.25
N THR A 381 -7.01 -3.15 20.68
CA THR A 381 -6.29 -4.37 21.04
C THR A 381 -4.88 -4.39 20.46
N GLY A 382 -4.67 -3.86 19.25
CA GLY A 382 -3.33 -3.64 18.71
C GLY A 382 -2.51 -2.69 19.58
N TRP A 383 -3.12 -1.57 19.99
CA TRP A 383 -2.50 -0.57 20.85
C TRP A 383 -2.11 -1.11 22.22
N LEU A 384 -3.07 -1.71 22.94
CA LEU A 384 -2.82 -2.30 24.25
C LEU A 384 -1.85 -3.49 24.17
N GLY A 385 -1.94 -4.30 23.12
CA GLY A 385 -1.06 -5.43 22.89
C GLY A 385 0.41 -5.03 22.76
N THR A 386 0.69 -3.99 21.96
CA THR A 386 2.04 -3.46 21.78
C THR A 386 2.55 -2.79 23.07
N LEU A 387 1.76 -1.93 23.72
CA LEU A 387 2.20 -1.26 24.96
C LEU A 387 2.50 -2.23 26.10
N GLN A 388 1.72 -3.31 26.21
CA GLN A 388 1.87 -4.32 27.26
C GLN A 388 2.79 -5.48 26.86
N HIS A 389 3.43 -5.42 25.69
CA HIS A 389 4.33 -6.46 25.17
C HIS A 389 3.72 -7.88 25.28
N ARG A 390 2.47 -8.06 24.84
CA ARG A 390 1.69 -9.30 25.05
C ARG A 390 2.16 -10.51 24.23
N GLY A 391 3.24 -10.37 23.46
CA GLY A 391 3.86 -11.42 22.67
C GLY A 391 3.16 -11.73 21.33
N ALA A 392 3.76 -12.66 20.58
CA ALA A 392 3.37 -12.98 19.21
C ALA A 392 1.98 -13.63 19.09
N ASP A 393 1.58 -14.49 20.03
CA ASP A 393 0.27 -15.15 20.01
C ASP A 393 -0.88 -14.16 20.16
N PHE A 394 -0.76 -13.25 21.13
CA PHE A 394 -1.73 -12.19 21.31
C PHE A 394 -1.76 -11.28 20.08
N GLY A 395 -0.59 -10.87 19.60
CA GLY A 395 -0.42 -10.04 18.40
C GLY A 395 -1.09 -10.65 17.17
N PHE A 396 -0.86 -11.94 16.92
CA PHE A 396 -1.41 -12.65 15.76
C PHE A 396 -2.93 -12.72 15.79
N TRP A 397 -3.52 -13.11 16.92
CA TRP A 397 -4.97 -13.40 16.96
C TRP A 397 -5.83 -12.14 17.13
N ILE A 398 -5.46 -11.24 18.04
CA ILE A 398 -6.33 -10.12 18.44
C ILE A 398 -5.56 -8.78 18.44
N GLY A 399 -4.24 -8.79 18.60
CA GLY A 399 -3.41 -7.58 18.67
C GLY A 399 -2.94 -7.08 17.30
N ASN A 400 -1.65 -6.70 17.26
CA ASN A 400 -0.95 -6.22 16.07
C ASN A 400 -0.11 -7.36 15.47
N GLN A 401 -0.35 -7.74 14.22
CA GLN A 401 0.42 -8.77 13.50
C GLN A 401 1.80 -8.28 13.02
N GLY A 402 2.08 -6.98 13.05
CA GLY A 402 3.36 -6.43 12.60
C GLY A 402 3.57 -6.39 11.08
N LEU A 403 2.59 -6.78 10.27
CA LEU A 403 2.62 -6.64 8.81
C LEU A 403 1.95 -5.33 8.39
N GLU A 404 2.60 -4.54 7.54
CA GLU A 404 2.01 -3.27 7.10
C GLU A 404 0.78 -3.49 6.20
N TYR A 405 -0.19 -2.59 6.29
CA TYR A 405 -1.54 -2.69 5.69
C TYR A 405 -2.43 -3.84 6.20
N THR A 406 -1.86 -4.87 6.83
CA THR A 406 -2.57 -6.04 7.39
C THR A 406 -2.31 -6.26 8.89
N SER A 407 -2.06 -5.16 9.61
CA SER A 407 -1.60 -5.20 11.00
C SER A 407 -2.66 -5.70 12.00
N MET A 408 -3.94 -5.67 11.68
CA MET A 408 -4.98 -6.13 12.62
C MET A 408 -4.90 -7.64 12.86
N GLY A 409 -5.10 -8.09 14.10
CA GLY A 409 -5.15 -9.52 14.44
C GLY A 409 -6.16 -10.34 13.63
N ARG A 410 -5.91 -11.65 13.51
CA ARG A 410 -6.66 -12.59 12.67
C ARG A 410 -8.16 -12.62 12.95
N VAL A 411 -8.58 -12.47 14.20
CA VAL A 411 -10.01 -12.38 14.55
C VAL A 411 -10.65 -11.17 13.88
N TRP A 412 -9.98 -10.02 13.89
CA TRP A 412 -10.46 -8.80 13.25
C TRP A 412 -10.50 -8.94 11.72
N GLN A 413 -9.50 -9.59 11.13
CA GLN A 413 -9.50 -9.90 9.70
C GLN A 413 -10.68 -10.80 9.32
N LEU A 414 -10.95 -11.86 10.09
CA LEU A 414 -12.09 -12.75 9.86
C LEU A 414 -13.43 -12.00 9.96
N LEU A 415 -13.59 -11.15 10.97
CA LEU A 415 -14.78 -10.32 11.12
C LEU A 415 -14.93 -9.32 9.97
N LEU A 416 -13.83 -8.71 9.52
CA LEU A 416 -13.84 -7.82 8.35
C LEU A 416 -14.23 -8.59 7.08
N PHE A 417 -13.68 -9.78 6.86
CA PHE A 417 -14.04 -10.64 5.74
C PHE A 417 -15.54 -10.96 5.73
N VAL A 418 -16.09 -11.39 6.88
CA VAL A 418 -17.54 -11.64 7.02
C VAL A 418 -18.34 -10.36 6.78
N GLY A 419 -17.88 -9.21 7.28
CA GLY A 419 -18.49 -7.91 7.04
C GLY A 419 -18.51 -7.52 5.56
N LEU A 420 -17.44 -7.80 4.82
CA LEU A 420 -17.33 -7.56 3.38
C LEU A 420 -18.26 -8.49 2.59
N LEU A 421 -18.34 -9.79 2.93
CA LEU A 421 -19.30 -10.71 2.31
C LEU A 421 -20.74 -10.30 2.59
N PHE A 422 -21.02 -9.85 3.81
CA PHE A 422 -22.32 -9.30 4.18
C PHE A 422 -22.65 -8.04 3.39
N TRP A 423 -21.68 -7.15 3.19
CA TRP A 423 -21.83 -5.99 2.31
C TRP A 423 -22.14 -6.38 0.86
N VAL A 424 -21.42 -7.35 0.27
CA VAL A 424 -21.68 -7.86 -1.08
C VAL A 424 -23.11 -8.42 -1.17
N ALA A 425 -23.58 -9.15 -0.14
CA ALA A 425 -24.94 -9.66 -0.10
C ALA A 425 -25.99 -8.52 -0.08
N LEU A 426 -25.77 -7.47 0.71
CA LEU A 426 -26.65 -6.30 0.76
C LEU A 426 -26.68 -5.54 -0.57
N LEU A 427 -25.51 -5.36 -1.20
CA LEU A 427 -25.37 -4.69 -2.49
C LEU A 427 -26.06 -5.50 -3.59
N GLY A 428 -25.73 -6.79 -3.69
CA GLY A 428 -26.27 -7.70 -4.71
C GLY A 428 -27.79 -7.77 -4.63
N ARG A 429 -28.35 -7.86 -3.43
CA ARG A 429 -29.81 -7.88 -3.22
C ARG A 429 -30.51 -6.60 -3.66
N ALA A 430 -29.87 -5.45 -3.47
CA ALA A 430 -30.40 -4.15 -3.92
C ALA A 430 -30.23 -3.94 -5.44
N LEU A 431 -29.17 -4.47 -6.05
CA LEU A 431 -28.92 -4.39 -7.50
C LEU A 431 -29.68 -5.45 -8.31
N TRP A 432 -30.09 -6.57 -7.69
CA TRP A 432 -30.68 -7.72 -8.37
C TRP A 432 -31.84 -7.38 -9.34
N PRO A 433 -32.80 -6.49 -8.99
CA PRO A 433 -33.86 -6.11 -9.92
C PRO A 433 -33.34 -5.43 -11.19
N ALA A 434 -32.30 -4.59 -11.05
CA ALA A 434 -31.68 -3.90 -12.16
C ALA A 434 -30.82 -4.82 -13.04
N LEU A 435 -30.23 -5.86 -12.45
CA LEU A 435 -29.48 -6.89 -13.19
C LEU A 435 -30.39 -7.81 -14.01
N LYS A 436 -31.59 -8.13 -13.49
CA LYS A 436 -32.57 -8.97 -14.19
C LYS A 436 -33.30 -8.24 -15.32
N THR A 437 -33.47 -6.93 -15.20
CA THR A 437 -34.19 -6.13 -16.20
C THR A 437 -33.26 -5.75 -17.35
N PRO A 438 -33.58 -6.09 -18.62
CA PRO A 438 -32.79 -5.65 -19.76
C PRO A 438 -32.73 -4.12 -19.86
N SER A 439 -31.53 -3.56 -19.94
CA SER A 439 -31.30 -2.12 -20.11
C SER A 439 -29.94 -1.86 -20.77
N GLU A 440 -29.74 -0.68 -21.34
CA GLU A 440 -28.45 -0.28 -21.91
C GLU A 440 -27.33 -0.17 -20.85
N SER A 441 -27.70 0.13 -19.60
CA SER A 441 -26.77 0.24 -18.47
C SER A 441 -26.53 -1.08 -17.75
N ARG A 442 -27.21 -2.18 -18.12
CA ARG A 442 -27.08 -3.49 -17.47
C ARG A 442 -25.63 -3.99 -17.41
N GLY A 443 -24.84 -3.73 -18.44
CA GLY A 443 -23.41 -4.11 -18.46
C GLY A 443 -22.58 -3.36 -17.42
N LEU A 444 -22.83 -2.06 -17.24
CA LEU A 444 -22.19 -1.25 -16.18
C LEU A 444 -22.58 -1.76 -14.80
N ILE A 445 -23.86 -2.06 -14.59
CA ILE A 445 -24.36 -2.59 -13.31
C ILE A 445 -23.76 -3.97 -13.02
N ALA A 446 -23.63 -4.82 -14.04
CA ALA A 446 -22.94 -6.10 -13.93
C ALA A 446 -21.46 -5.93 -13.55
N MET A 447 -20.77 -4.95 -14.13
CA MET A 447 -19.38 -4.65 -13.78
C MET A 447 -19.24 -4.15 -12.33
N VAL A 448 -20.13 -3.26 -11.88
CA VAL A 448 -20.17 -2.82 -10.47
C VAL A 448 -20.39 -4.00 -9.52
N PHE A 449 -21.30 -4.92 -9.86
CA PHE A 449 -21.57 -6.08 -9.01
C PHE A 449 -20.41 -7.10 -9.03
N LEU A 450 -19.80 -7.34 -10.19
CA LEU A 450 -18.65 -8.23 -10.33
C LEU A 450 -17.44 -7.71 -9.55
N SER A 451 -17.07 -6.45 -9.76
CA SER A 451 -15.98 -5.81 -9.02
C SER A 451 -16.23 -5.78 -7.51
N ALA A 452 -17.46 -5.46 -7.07
CA ALA A 452 -17.83 -5.57 -5.66
C ALA A 452 -17.68 -7.00 -5.11
N THR A 453 -18.04 -8.02 -5.90
CA THR A 453 -17.85 -9.42 -5.51
C THR A 453 -16.37 -9.76 -5.38
N CYS A 454 -15.52 -9.27 -6.29
CA CYS A 454 -14.08 -9.43 -6.17
C CYS A 454 -13.53 -8.73 -4.91
N ILE A 455 -13.99 -7.51 -4.61
CA ILE A 455 -13.65 -6.81 -3.35
C ILE A 455 -14.06 -7.64 -2.13
N GLY A 456 -15.26 -8.23 -2.11
CA GLY A 456 -15.64 -9.08 -0.98
C GLY A 456 -14.83 -10.36 -0.88
N GLY A 457 -14.66 -11.06 -2.00
CA GLY A 457 -14.08 -12.40 -2.06
C GLY A 457 -12.56 -12.43 -1.92
N PHE A 458 -11.84 -11.52 -2.59
CA PHE A 458 -10.37 -11.55 -2.60
C PHE A 458 -9.74 -11.11 -1.28
N TYR A 459 -10.49 -10.48 -0.37
CA TYR A 459 -10.00 -10.28 1.00
C TYR A 459 -9.64 -11.61 1.69
N SER A 460 -10.18 -12.74 1.24
CA SER A 460 -9.82 -14.08 1.74
C SER A 460 -8.33 -14.43 1.62
N THR A 461 -7.59 -13.81 0.69
CA THR A 461 -6.13 -14.01 0.56
C THR A 461 -5.39 -13.56 1.82
N SER A 462 -5.95 -12.58 2.55
CA SER A 462 -5.42 -12.12 3.84
C SER A 462 -5.46 -13.17 4.95
N LEU A 463 -6.21 -14.26 4.73
CA LEU A 463 -6.44 -15.31 5.70
C LEU A 463 -5.55 -16.54 5.46
N VAL A 464 -4.72 -16.54 4.42
CA VAL A 464 -3.97 -17.73 3.97
C VAL A 464 -2.71 -17.99 4.79
N TRP A 465 -2.02 -16.95 5.26
CA TRP A 465 -0.83 -17.14 6.10
C TRP A 465 -1.18 -17.40 7.57
N GLY A 466 -0.32 -18.15 8.26
CA GLY A 466 -0.34 -18.39 9.70
C GLY A 466 0.95 -17.92 10.39
N GLN A 467 1.07 -18.18 11.69
CA GLN A 467 2.22 -17.75 12.51
C GLN A 467 3.56 -18.38 12.12
N HIS A 468 3.54 -19.53 11.44
CA HIS A 468 4.73 -20.28 11.01
C HIS A 468 4.91 -20.28 9.49
N THR A 469 4.16 -19.45 8.76
CA THR A 469 4.33 -19.35 7.31
C THR A 469 5.68 -18.75 6.98
N HIS A 470 6.36 -19.33 5.99
CA HIS A 470 7.62 -18.82 5.46
C HIS A 470 7.48 -17.37 4.99
N TYR A 471 8.43 -16.50 5.34
CA TYR A 471 8.32 -15.06 5.11
C TYR A 471 8.07 -14.67 3.64
N SER A 472 8.75 -15.29 2.67
CA SER A 472 8.46 -15.08 1.23
C SER A 472 7.03 -15.39 0.82
N MET A 473 6.39 -16.37 1.48
CA MET A 473 4.99 -16.72 1.21
C MET A 473 4.02 -15.78 1.92
N ILE A 474 4.39 -15.23 3.08
CA ILE A 474 3.65 -14.12 3.70
C ILE A 474 3.64 -12.94 2.73
N GLU A 475 4.80 -12.56 2.19
CA GLU A 475 4.92 -11.48 1.20
C GLU A 475 4.08 -11.73 -0.05
N TYR A 476 4.16 -12.93 -0.64
CA TYR A 476 3.32 -13.30 -1.78
C TYR A 476 1.82 -13.07 -1.50
N TRP A 477 1.27 -13.65 -0.43
CA TRP A 477 -0.15 -13.50 -0.11
C TRP A 477 -0.54 -12.10 0.36
N ARG A 478 0.36 -11.38 1.02
CA ARG A 478 0.14 -10.00 1.45
C ARG A 478 -0.08 -9.08 0.25
N TRP A 479 0.70 -9.24 -0.82
CA TRP A 479 0.55 -8.41 -2.03
C TRP A 479 -0.67 -8.76 -2.88
N TRP A 480 -1.23 -9.96 -2.77
CA TRP A 480 -2.58 -10.23 -3.29
C TRP A 480 -3.65 -9.36 -2.61
N LEU A 481 -3.48 -9.01 -1.33
CA LEU A 481 -4.39 -8.09 -0.67
C LEU A 481 -4.04 -6.63 -0.98
N VAL A 482 -2.77 -6.25 -0.87
CA VAL A 482 -2.42 -4.83 -0.97
C VAL A 482 -2.49 -4.36 -2.41
N HIS A 483 -1.73 -4.97 -3.33
CA HIS A 483 -1.74 -4.56 -4.73
C HIS A 483 -3.03 -5.03 -5.42
N LEU A 484 -3.34 -6.32 -5.41
CA LEU A 484 -4.45 -6.79 -6.25
C LEU A 484 -5.84 -6.39 -5.71
N TRP A 485 -6.05 -6.40 -4.39
CA TRP A 485 -7.34 -6.04 -3.80
C TRP A 485 -7.55 -4.53 -3.65
N VAL A 486 -6.55 -3.76 -3.21
CA VAL A 486 -6.67 -2.28 -3.16
C VAL A 486 -6.45 -1.66 -4.54
N GLU A 487 -5.35 -1.94 -5.22
CA GLU A 487 -5.04 -1.30 -6.52
C GLU A 487 -5.90 -1.88 -7.64
N GLY A 488 -5.93 -3.22 -7.75
CA GLY A 488 -6.65 -3.95 -8.79
C GLY A 488 -8.17 -3.76 -8.77
N PHE A 489 -8.85 -4.30 -7.76
CA PHE A 489 -10.31 -4.36 -7.76
C PHE A 489 -11.00 -3.05 -7.40
N PHE A 490 -10.36 -2.18 -6.60
CA PHE A 490 -10.96 -0.89 -6.31
C PHE A 490 -11.00 -0.03 -7.57
N GLU A 491 -9.92 0.04 -8.37
CA GLU A 491 -9.94 0.84 -9.58
C GLU A 491 -11.07 0.42 -10.55
N VAL A 492 -11.27 -0.88 -10.76
CA VAL A 492 -12.38 -1.38 -11.59
C VAL A 492 -13.76 -0.99 -11.01
N PHE A 493 -13.96 -1.14 -9.70
CA PHE A 493 -15.22 -0.75 -9.05
C PHE A 493 -15.49 0.75 -9.17
N ALA A 494 -14.46 1.55 -8.90
CA ALA A 494 -14.49 3.00 -8.97
C ALA A 494 -14.92 3.50 -10.34
N THR A 495 -14.18 3.08 -11.37
CA THR A 495 -14.39 3.52 -12.73
C THR A 495 -15.77 3.07 -13.20
N ALA A 496 -16.21 1.87 -12.84
CA ALA A 496 -17.56 1.40 -13.17
C ALA A 496 -18.65 2.25 -12.51
N VAL A 497 -18.48 2.65 -11.23
CA VAL A 497 -19.41 3.54 -10.53
C VAL A 497 -19.41 4.95 -11.15
N VAL A 498 -18.24 5.54 -11.40
CA VAL A 498 -18.12 6.88 -11.99
C VAL A 498 -18.72 6.91 -13.40
N ALA A 499 -18.40 5.93 -14.25
CA ALA A 499 -18.97 5.79 -15.57
C ALA A 499 -20.50 5.67 -15.53
N LEU A 500 -21.04 4.93 -14.54
CA LEU A 500 -22.47 4.81 -14.33
C LEU A 500 -23.12 6.12 -13.87
N LEU A 501 -22.47 6.87 -12.97
CA LEU A 501 -22.95 8.18 -12.54
C LEU A 501 -22.98 9.18 -13.70
N PHE A 502 -21.91 9.24 -14.50
CA PHE A 502 -21.86 10.11 -15.69
C PHE A 502 -22.87 9.74 -16.76
N THR A 503 -23.10 8.44 -16.95
CA THR A 503 -24.18 7.95 -17.83
C THR A 503 -25.54 8.44 -17.34
N ARG A 504 -25.80 8.37 -16.03
CA ARG A 504 -27.07 8.84 -15.44
C ARG A 504 -27.24 10.35 -15.49
N LEU A 505 -26.16 11.12 -15.40
CA LEU A 505 -26.16 12.57 -15.57
C LEU A 505 -26.31 13.02 -17.04
N GLY A 506 -26.31 12.08 -17.99
CA GLY A 506 -26.36 12.38 -19.43
C GLY A 506 -25.06 12.95 -19.99
N LEU A 507 -23.94 12.77 -19.29
CA LEU A 507 -22.61 13.25 -19.71
C LEU A 507 -21.92 12.28 -20.67
N VAL A 508 -22.31 11.00 -20.63
CA VAL A 508 -21.74 9.93 -21.45
C VAL A 508 -22.86 9.01 -21.92
N ARG A 509 -22.79 8.51 -23.16
CA ARG A 509 -23.74 7.52 -23.69
C ARG A 509 -23.52 6.16 -23.02
N ALA A 510 -24.58 5.49 -22.58
CA ALA A 510 -24.48 4.20 -21.88
C ALA A 510 -23.73 3.13 -22.68
N ALA A 511 -23.97 3.06 -23.99
CA ALA A 511 -23.30 2.10 -24.88
C ALA A 511 -21.78 2.39 -25.05
N SER A 512 -21.38 3.67 -24.92
CA SER A 512 -19.99 4.10 -25.00
C SER A 512 -19.27 3.79 -23.68
N ALA A 513 -19.88 4.20 -22.55
CA ALA A 513 -19.39 3.90 -21.21
C ALA A 513 -19.21 2.39 -20.98
N ASN A 514 -20.16 1.56 -21.43
CA ASN A 514 -20.08 0.11 -21.27
C ASN A 514 -18.97 -0.52 -22.12
N ARG A 515 -18.68 0.02 -23.31
CA ARG A 515 -17.55 -0.46 -24.13
C ARG A 515 -16.22 -0.03 -23.53
N ALA A 516 -16.12 1.23 -23.12
CA ALA A 516 -14.93 1.81 -22.49
C ALA A 516 -14.57 1.05 -21.21
N ILE A 517 -15.50 0.87 -20.27
CA ILE A 517 -15.19 0.23 -18.98
C ILE A 517 -14.69 -1.21 -19.13
N VAL A 518 -15.28 -1.99 -20.04
CA VAL A 518 -14.86 -3.40 -20.22
C VAL A 518 -13.48 -3.45 -20.88
N ALA A 519 -13.21 -2.55 -21.84
CA ALA A 519 -11.90 -2.46 -22.48
C ALA A 519 -10.81 -1.97 -21.49
N GLU A 520 -11.12 -0.96 -20.69
CA GLU A 520 -10.25 -0.44 -19.64
C GLU A 520 -9.97 -1.51 -18.58
N THR A 521 -11.01 -2.23 -18.12
CA THR A 521 -10.86 -3.35 -17.18
C THR A 521 -9.94 -4.44 -17.75
N ILE A 522 -10.04 -4.73 -19.05
CA ILE A 522 -9.14 -5.69 -19.71
C ILE A 522 -7.70 -5.21 -19.65
N VAL A 523 -7.42 -3.97 -20.06
CA VAL A 523 -6.05 -3.43 -20.07
C VAL A 523 -5.48 -3.35 -18.66
N PHE A 524 -6.29 -2.86 -17.72
CA PHE A 524 -5.89 -2.69 -16.32
C PHE A 524 -5.59 -4.04 -15.66
N LEU A 525 -6.48 -5.03 -15.77
CA LEU A 525 -6.25 -6.35 -15.17
C LEU A 525 -5.19 -7.18 -15.91
N PHE A 526 -4.94 -6.89 -17.20
CA PHE A 526 -3.87 -7.54 -17.94
C PHE A 526 -2.50 -7.23 -17.33
N GLY A 527 -2.25 -5.96 -17.01
CA GLY A 527 -1.10 -5.56 -16.20
C GLY A 527 -1.25 -5.98 -14.73
N GLY A 528 -2.28 -5.45 -14.05
CA GLY A 528 -2.50 -5.49 -12.60
C GLY A 528 -2.37 -6.84 -11.93
N ILE A 529 -2.91 -7.90 -12.55
CA ILE A 529 -2.89 -9.23 -11.92
C ILE A 529 -1.45 -9.76 -11.84
N LEU A 530 -0.65 -9.61 -12.90
CA LEU A 530 0.71 -10.13 -12.94
C LEU A 530 1.75 -9.12 -12.49
N GLY A 531 1.47 -7.82 -12.58
CA GLY A 531 2.35 -6.78 -12.04
C GLY A 531 2.37 -6.75 -10.52
N THR A 532 1.45 -7.42 -9.82
CA THR A 532 1.57 -7.74 -8.37
C THR A 532 2.97 -8.25 -7.99
N LEU A 533 3.63 -8.97 -8.90
CA LEU A 533 4.96 -9.54 -8.71
C LEU A 533 6.09 -8.49 -8.61
N HIS A 534 5.85 -7.22 -8.94
CA HIS A 534 6.85 -6.15 -8.80
C HIS A 534 7.22 -5.83 -7.35
N HIS A 535 6.36 -6.20 -6.39
CA HIS A 535 6.68 -6.14 -4.97
C HIS A 535 7.56 -7.30 -4.52
N LEU A 536 7.65 -8.36 -5.32
CA LEU A 536 8.27 -9.61 -4.89
C LEU A 536 9.71 -9.77 -5.37
N TYR A 537 10.21 -8.90 -6.24
CA TYR A 537 11.53 -9.01 -6.88
C TYR A 537 12.65 -9.48 -5.95
N PHE A 538 12.70 -8.91 -4.74
CA PHE A 538 13.81 -9.07 -3.81
C PHE A 538 13.41 -9.75 -2.49
N THR A 539 12.31 -10.51 -2.48
CA THR A 539 11.72 -11.12 -1.27
C THR A 539 11.95 -12.63 -1.16
N GLY A 540 13.10 -13.10 -1.65
CA GLY A 540 13.44 -14.53 -1.65
C GLY A 540 12.82 -15.32 -2.80
N THR A 541 12.40 -14.65 -3.88
CA THR A 541 11.72 -15.27 -5.02
C THR A 541 12.66 -15.62 -6.19
N PRO A 542 12.31 -16.57 -7.07
CA PRO A 542 13.11 -16.87 -8.25
C PRO A 542 13.12 -15.73 -9.26
N THR A 543 14.12 -15.69 -10.15
CA THR A 543 14.30 -14.63 -11.17
C THR A 543 13.15 -14.52 -12.17
N SER A 544 12.35 -15.59 -12.34
CA SER A 544 11.10 -15.56 -13.11
C SER A 544 10.06 -14.56 -12.58
N ILE A 545 10.11 -14.22 -11.29
CA ILE A 545 9.25 -13.19 -10.71
C ILE A 545 9.65 -11.80 -11.17
N ILE A 546 10.96 -11.53 -11.28
CA ILE A 546 11.51 -10.26 -11.79
C ILE A 546 11.06 -10.04 -13.23
N SER A 547 11.16 -11.07 -14.08
CA SER A 547 10.81 -10.94 -15.50
C SER A 547 9.33 -10.65 -15.73
N VAL A 548 8.44 -11.43 -15.10
CA VAL A 548 7.00 -11.26 -15.25
C VAL A 548 6.55 -9.97 -14.57
N GLY A 549 6.98 -9.72 -13.33
CA GLY A 549 6.61 -8.52 -12.60
C GLY A 549 7.02 -7.25 -13.35
N ALA A 550 8.23 -7.19 -13.91
CA ALA A 550 8.71 -6.00 -14.63
C ALA A 550 7.89 -5.70 -15.88
N VAL A 551 7.59 -6.72 -16.69
CA VAL A 551 6.83 -6.54 -17.93
C VAL A 551 5.39 -6.13 -17.64
N PHE A 552 4.69 -6.84 -16.75
CA PHE A 552 3.27 -6.62 -16.56
C PHE A 552 2.96 -5.35 -15.76
N SER A 553 3.77 -5.02 -14.75
CA SER A 553 3.64 -3.74 -14.02
C SER A 553 3.94 -2.52 -14.90
N ALA A 554 4.87 -2.63 -15.85
CA ALA A 554 5.10 -1.57 -16.82
C ALA A 554 3.88 -1.35 -17.72
N LEU A 555 3.16 -2.41 -18.08
CA LEU A 555 1.94 -2.30 -18.88
C LEU A 555 0.76 -1.70 -18.09
N GLU A 556 0.78 -1.72 -16.76
CA GLU A 556 -0.22 -1.03 -15.93
C GLU A 556 -0.16 0.49 -16.09
N VAL A 557 1.02 1.05 -16.38
CA VAL A 557 1.22 2.49 -16.55
C VAL A 557 0.64 2.99 -17.87
N VAL A 558 0.50 2.12 -18.87
CA VAL A 558 -0.01 2.46 -20.21
C VAL A 558 -1.37 3.18 -20.15
N PRO A 559 -2.44 2.63 -19.53
CA PRO A 559 -3.72 3.32 -19.39
C PRO A 559 -3.62 4.65 -18.63
N LEU A 560 -2.73 4.74 -17.62
CA LEU A 560 -2.61 5.92 -16.75
C LEU A 560 -2.17 7.18 -17.51
N THR A 561 -1.54 7.03 -18.68
CA THR A 561 -1.15 8.14 -19.56
C THR A 561 -2.34 8.84 -20.21
N LEU A 562 -3.48 8.15 -20.39
CA LEU A 562 -4.69 8.70 -21.02
C LEU A 562 -5.69 9.24 -20.00
N ILE A 563 -5.70 8.73 -18.78
CA ILE A 563 -6.68 9.12 -17.74
C ILE A 563 -6.62 10.63 -17.44
N GLY A 564 -5.43 11.23 -17.44
CA GLY A 564 -5.28 12.69 -17.27
C GLY A 564 -5.98 13.51 -18.37
N LEU A 565 -6.00 13.01 -19.61
CA LEU A 565 -6.71 13.65 -20.73
C LEU A 565 -8.23 13.52 -20.55
N GLU A 566 -8.71 12.35 -20.13
CA GLU A 566 -10.13 12.11 -19.86
C GLU A 566 -10.64 12.98 -18.70
N ALA A 567 -9.84 13.15 -17.65
CA ALA A 567 -10.12 14.07 -16.55
C ALA A 567 -10.30 15.52 -17.05
N LEU A 568 -9.40 15.99 -17.92
CA LEU A 568 -9.48 17.32 -18.51
C LEU A 568 -10.71 17.48 -19.41
N GLN A 569 -11.02 16.48 -20.24
CA GLN A 569 -12.21 16.49 -21.09
C GLN A 569 -13.49 16.49 -20.26
N THR A 570 -13.55 15.69 -19.20
CA THR A 570 -14.66 15.65 -18.24
C THR A 570 -14.90 17.03 -17.61
N TYR A 571 -13.82 17.69 -17.18
CA TYR A 571 -13.90 19.05 -16.66
C TYR A 571 -14.45 20.05 -17.67
N ARG A 572 -14.03 19.97 -18.94
CA ARG A 572 -14.52 20.84 -20.03
C ARG A 572 -15.99 20.60 -20.32
N ARG A 573 -16.44 19.35 -20.41
CA ARG A 573 -17.85 18.98 -20.66
C ARG A 573 -18.81 19.49 -19.57
N MET A 574 -18.33 19.61 -18.34
CA MET A 574 -19.11 20.21 -17.25
C MET A 574 -19.37 21.71 -17.47
N ARG A 575 -18.47 22.44 -18.14
CA ARG A 575 -18.61 23.88 -18.43
C ARG A 575 -19.58 24.10 -19.59
N GLY A 576 -20.88 24.01 -19.30
CA GLY A 576 -21.93 24.27 -20.30
C GLY A 576 -23.36 24.04 -19.83
N THR A 577 -23.57 23.35 -18.69
CA THR A 577 -24.91 23.04 -18.18
C THR A 577 -25.13 23.64 -16.79
N PRO A 578 -26.07 24.61 -16.61
CA PRO A 578 -26.23 25.36 -15.37
C PRO A 578 -26.46 24.50 -14.11
N TRP A 579 -27.23 23.41 -14.22
CA TRP A 579 -27.54 22.55 -13.07
C TRP A 579 -26.38 21.63 -12.66
N LEU A 580 -25.41 21.35 -13.56
CA LEU A 580 -24.20 20.60 -13.23
C LEU A 580 -23.27 21.36 -12.28
N GLY A 581 -23.44 22.68 -12.14
CA GLY A 581 -22.78 23.46 -11.10
C GLY A 581 -23.01 22.86 -9.69
N ALA A 582 -24.14 22.16 -9.50
CA ALA A 582 -24.42 21.45 -8.27
C ALA A 582 -23.45 20.27 -8.01
N TYR A 583 -22.79 19.71 -9.02
CA TYR A 583 -21.88 18.56 -8.88
C TYR A 583 -20.41 18.94 -9.08
N LYS A 584 -20.10 20.25 -9.09
CA LYS A 584 -18.75 20.78 -9.35
C LYS A 584 -17.66 20.11 -8.51
N TRP A 585 -17.85 20.01 -7.19
CA TRP A 585 -16.82 19.50 -6.27
C TRP A 585 -16.61 17.98 -6.36
N PRO A 586 -17.66 17.14 -6.40
CA PRO A 586 -17.50 15.72 -6.73
C PRO A 586 -16.74 15.51 -8.05
N VAL A 587 -17.11 16.23 -9.11
CA VAL A 587 -16.46 16.12 -10.42
C VAL A 587 -14.99 16.57 -10.35
N LEU A 588 -14.69 17.69 -9.68
CA LEU A 588 -13.31 18.11 -9.48
C LEU A 588 -12.48 17.10 -8.69
N CYS A 589 -13.08 16.37 -7.74
CA CYS A 589 -12.38 15.26 -7.09
C CYS A 589 -12.01 14.18 -8.09
N PHE A 590 -12.91 13.78 -9.00
CA PHE A 590 -12.58 12.82 -10.07
C PHE A 590 -11.53 13.36 -11.07
N VAL A 591 -11.48 14.67 -11.28
CA VAL A 591 -10.40 15.30 -12.06
C VAL A 591 -9.07 15.19 -11.32
N ALA A 592 -9.05 15.43 -10.00
CA ALA A 592 -7.86 15.23 -9.18
C ALA A 592 -7.39 13.77 -9.21
N VAL A 593 -8.32 12.81 -9.15
CA VAL A 593 -8.02 11.38 -9.30
C VAL A 593 -7.25 11.14 -10.60
N GLY A 594 -7.73 11.65 -11.74
CA GLY A 594 -7.02 11.45 -13.00
C GLY A 594 -5.64 12.11 -13.04
N PHE A 595 -5.48 13.29 -12.43
CA PHE A 595 -4.17 13.93 -12.30
C PHE A 595 -3.20 13.11 -11.45
N TRP A 596 -3.62 12.69 -10.26
CA TRP A 596 -2.80 11.91 -9.34
C TRP A 596 -2.61 10.46 -9.79
N ASN A 597 -3.48 9.92 -10.63
CA ASN A 597 -3.25 8.61 -11.24
C ASN A 597 -2.10 8.70 -12.25
N THR A 598 -2.06 9.76 -13.07
CA THR A 598 -0.92 10.00 -13.97
C THR A 598 0.37 10.33 -13.22
N VAL A 599 0.32 11.19 -12.20
CA VAL A 599 1.52 11.67 -11.49
C VAL A 599 1.97 10.74 -10.37
N GLY A 600 1.06 10.35 -9.48
CA GLY A 600 1.34 9.51 -8.33
C GLY A 600 1.57 8.06 -8.70
N ALA A 601 0.60 7.42 -9.38
CA ALA A 601 0.73 6.02 -9.78
C ALA A 601 1.60 5.85 -11.04
N GLY A 602 1.38 6.64 -12.09
CA GLY A 602 2.13 6.56 -13.34
C GLY A 602 3.58 7.03 -13.20
N LEU A 603 3.82 8.32 -12.98
CA LEU A 603 5.18 8.89 -12.97
C LEU A 603 6.00 8.42 -11.76
N LEU A 604 5.50 8.63 -10.53
CA LEU A 604 6.26 8.26 -9.33
C LEU A 604 6.28 6.74 -9.10
N GLY A 605 5.23 6.01 -9.49
CA GLY A 605 5.25 4.55 -9.43
C GLY A 605 6.22 3.95 -10.43
N PHE A 606 6.23 4.41 -11.69
CA PHE A 606 7.19 3.91 -12.67
C PHE A 606 8.64 4.31 -12.34
N ALA A 607 8.88 5.42 -11.65
CA ALA A 607 10.22 5.80 -11.19
C ALA A 607 10.86 4.73 -10.28
N ILE A 608 10.05 3.96 -9.55
CA ILE A 608 10.48 2.88 -8.67
C ILE A 608 10.12 1.49 -9.20
N ASN A 609 9.64 1.36 -10.44
CA ASN A 609 9.10 0.08 -10.96
C ASN A 609 10.14 -0.84 -11.64
N PRO A 610 11.00 -0.35 -12.56
CA PRO A 610 11.98 -1.22 -13.20
C PRO A 610 12.90 -1.86 -12.16
N PRO A 611 13.20 -3.18 -12.25
CA PRO A 611 14.06 -3.87 -11.30
C PRO A 611 15.39 -3.16 -11.04
N ALA A 612 15.97 -2.53 -12.06
CA ALA A 612 17.23 -1.78 -11.96
C ALA A 612 17.12 -0.52 -11.11
N SER A 613 15.96 0.15 -11.13
CA SER A 613 15.68 1.25 -10.23
C SER A 613 15.37 0.71 -8.83
N LEU A 614 14.40 -0.21 -8.74
CA LEU A 614 13.89 -0.72 -7.47
C LEU A 614 14.99 -1.37 -6.62
N TYR A 615 16.00 -2.00 -7.23
CA TYR A 615 17.14 -2.58 -6.53
C TYR A 615 17.82 -1.62 -5.56
N TYR A 616 17.93 -0.33 -5.92
CA TYR A 616 18.57 0.69 -5.09
C TYR A 616 17.59 1.50 -4.24
N VAL A 617 16.29 1.51 -4.58
CA VAL A 617 15.30 2.40 -3.94
C VAL A 617 14.22 1.68 -3.13
N GLN A 618 14.16 0.35 -3.16
CA GLN A 618 13.24 -0.44 -2.34
C GLN A 618 13.48 -0.15 -0.85
N GLY A 619 12.42 0.24 -0.14
CA GLY A 619 12.50 0.59 1.28
C GLY A 619 13.04 2.00 1.56
N LEU A 620 13.00 2.91 0.59
CA LEU A 620 13.38 4.33 0.77
C LEU A 620 12.18 5.27 0.68
N ASN A 621 12.38 6.57 0.99
CA ASN A 621 11.32 7.59 0.94
C ASN A 621 10.70 7.81 -0.45
N MET A 622 11.30 7.32 -1.55
CA MET A 622 10.65 7.32 -2.86
C MET A 622 9.38 6.46 -2.88
N THR A 623 9.39 5.34 -2.15
CA THR A 623 8.19 4.51 -1.94
C THR A 623 7.12 5.28 -1.16
N ALA A 624 7.50 6.07 -0.15
CA ALA A 624 6.57 6.93 0.58
C ALA A 624 5.98 8.04 -0.31
N ALA A 625 6.79 8.64 -1.18
CA ALA A 625 6.37 9.68 -2.12
C ALA A 625 5.31 9.15 -3.09
N HIS A 626 5.58 8.01 -3.73
CA HIS A 626 4.61 7.30 -4.57
C HIS A 626 3.37 6.89 -3.75
N GLY A 627 3.56 6.25 -2.59
CA GLY A 627 2.47 5.76 -1.75
C GLY A 627 1.48 6.85 -1.33
N HIS A 628 1.94 8.02 -0.89
CA HIS A 628 1.03 9.13 -0.56
C HIS A 628 0.34 9.70 -1.80
N ALA A 629 1.09 9.92 -2.89
CA ALA A 629 0.55 10.49 -4.13
C ALA A 629 -0.49 9.57 -4.79
N ALA A 630 -0.26 8.25 -4.79
CA ALA A 630 -1.17 7.26 -5.34
C ALA A 630 -2.33 6.97 -4.39
N LEU A 631 -2.07 6.51 -3.16
CA LEU A 631 -3.13 6.06 -2.25
C LEU A 631 -4.11 7.18 -1.90
N PHE A 632 -3.62 8.36 -1.51
CA PHE A 632 -4.50 9.48 -1.22
C PHE A 632 -4.97 10.19 -2.50
N GLY A 633 -4.05 10.49 -3.42
CA GLY A 633 -4.37 11.29 -4.61
C GLY A 633 -5.34 10.61 -5.56
N VAL A 634 -5.29 9.27 -5.68
CA VAL A 634 -6.23 8.46 -6.46
C VAL A 634 -7.39 8.01 -5.58
N TYR A 635 -7.17 7.04 -4.69
CA TYR A 635 -8.26 6.40 -3.96
C TYR A 635 -8.89 7.29 -2.89
N GLY A 636 -8.09 8.13 -2.23
CA GLY A 636 -8.58 9.09 -1.25
C GLY A 636 -9.47 10.17 -1.86
N MET A 637 -9.00 10.85 -2.92
CA MET A 637 -9.78 11.87 -3.63
C MET A 637 -11.03 11.27 -4.27
N LEU A 638 -10.95 10.04 -4.77
CA LEU A 638 -12.10 9.32 -5.29
C LEU A 638 -13.15 9.05 -4.19
N GLY A 639 -12.71 8.52 -3.03
CA GLY A 639 -13.58 8.29 -1.88
C GLY A 639 -14.27 9.57 -1.41
N ILE A 640 -13.54 10.69 -1.37
CA ILE A 640 -14.11 12.01 -1.06
C ILE A 640 -15.11 12.45 -2.15
N GLY A 641 -14.79 12.26 -3.42
CA GLY A 641 -15.68 12.60 -4.55
C GLY A 641 -17.01 11.84 -4.49
N LEU A 642 -16.96 10.53 -4.28
CA LEU A 642 -18.13 9.67 -4.14
C LEU A 642 -18.95 10.01 -2.89
N MET A 643 -18.28 10.27 -1.76
CA MET A 643 -18.93 10.75 -0.54
C MET A 643 -19.68 12.07 -0.78
N LEU A 644 -19.03 13.07 -1.38
CA LEU A 644 -19.63 14.37 -1.68
C LEU A 644 -20.82 14.22 -2.63
N PHE A 645 -20.73 13.33 -3.62
CA PHE A 645 -21.84 13.00 -4.51
C PHE A 645 -23.04 12.44 -3.74
N CYS A 646 -22.82 11.45 -2.88
CA CYS A 646 -23.89 10.84 -2.08
C CYS A 646 -24.50 11.85 -1.09
N LEU A 647 -23.68 12.64 -0.40
CA LEU A 647 -24.15 13.69 0.50
C LEU A 647 -25.03 14.72 -0.21
N ARG A 648 -24.76 15.03 -1.49
CA ARG A 648 -25.57 15.94 -2.32
C ARG A 648 -26.99 15.45 -2.55
N GLY A 649 -27.18 14.13 -2.67
CA GLY A 649 -28.51 13.52 -2.77
C GLY A 649 -29.20 13.28 -1.42
N LEU A 650 -28.44 13.32 -0.31
CA LEU A 650 -28.95 13.01 1.03
C LEU A 650 -29.39 14.24 1.83
N TYR A 651 -28.93 15.43 1.47
CA TYR A 651 -29.20 16.69 2.18
C TYR A 651 -29.82 17.74 1.26
N ALA A 652 -30.56 18.69 1.85
CA ALA A 652 -31.16 19.77 1.09
C ALA A 652 -30.08 20.66 0.45
N ARG A 653 -30.27 21.04 -0.82
CA ARG A 653 -29.31 21.87 -1.58
C ARG A 653 -28.88 23.14 -0.86
N SER A 654 -29.76 23.79 -0.10
CA SER A 654 -29.48 25.01 0.66
C SER A 654 -28.47 24.82 1.81
N LEU A 655 -28.27 23.59 2.28
CA LEU A 655 -27.34 23.28 3.38
C LEU A 655 -25.90 23.15 2.89
N HIS A 656 -25.70 22.85 1.61
CA HIS A 656 -24.37 22.67 1.06
C HIS A 656 -23.64 24.00 0.91
N ALA A 657 -22.56 24.16 1.68
CA ALA A 657 -21.69 25.32 1.59
C ALA A 657 -20.53 25.07 0.63
N ASP A 658 -20.81 25.21 -0.67
CA ASP A 658 -19.80 25.05 -1.73
C ASP A 658 -18.60 26.01 -1.56
N ARG A 659 -18.74 27.08 -0.77
CA ARG A 659 -17.65 27.98 -0.34
C ARG A 659 -16.61 27.33 0.57
N LEU A 660 -17.01 26.33 1.39
CA LEU A 660 -16.09 25.56 2.25
C LEU A 660 -15.38 24.45 1.46
N LEU A 661 -16.06 23.88 0.46
CA LEU A 661 -15.48 22.82 -0.37
C LEU A 661 -14.30 23.31 -1.23
N LYS A 662 -14.28 24.60 -1.62
CA LYS A 662 -13.15 25.19 -2.37
C LYS A 662 -11.82 25.11 -1.60
N PRO A 663 -11.69 25.72 -0.41
CA PRO A 663 -10.45 25.63 0.35
C PRO A 663 -10.16 24.19 0.84
N ALA A 664 -11.18 23.37 1.12
CA ALA A 664 -10.96 21.96 1.44
C ALA A 664 -10.27 21.19 0.29
N TYR A 665 -10.81 21.28 -0.93
CA TYR A 665 -10.27 20.62 -2.11
C TYR A 665 -8.83 21.05 -2.42
N TRP A 666 -8.57 22.37 -2.42
CA TRP A 666 -7.25 22.89 -2.72
C TRP A 666 -6.25 22.61 -1.59
N GLY A 667 -6.67 22.68 -0.32
CA GLY A 667 -5.82 22.32 0.81
C GLY A 667 -5.34 20.87 0.73
N LEU A 668 -6.23 19.93 0.41
CA LEU A 668 -5.86 18.52 0.23
C LEU A 668 -4.89 18.30 -0.94
N ASN A 669 -5.14 18.91 -2.10
CA ASN A 669 -4.30 18.71 -3.29
C ASN A 669 -2.94 19.45 -3.20
N ILE A 670 -2.95 20.71 -2.76
CA ILE A 670 -1.73 21.51 -2.62
C ILE A 670 -0.89 20.95 -1.47
N GLY A 671 -1.53 20.62 -0.33
CA GLY A 671 -0.84 19.98 0.79
C GLY A 671 -0.17 18.66 0.39
N LEU A 672 -0.86 17.83 -0.40
CA LEU A 672 -0.29 16.59 -0.96
C LEU A 672 0.90 16.87 -1.88
N ALA A 673 0.78 17.82 -2.80
CA ALA A 673 1.88 18.19 -3.67
C ALA A 673 3.09 18.73 -2.89
N MET A 674 2.85 19.56 -1.88
CA MET A 674 3.91 20.10 -1.03
C MET A 674 4.64 18.99 -0.27
N MET A 675 3.92 18.09 0.43
CA MET A 675 4.56 17.01 1.19
C MET A 675 5.38 16.07 0.28
N VAL A 676 4.87 15.78 -0.92
CA VAL A 676 5.53 14.87 -1.87
C VAL A 676 6.77 15.53 -2.50
N PHE A 677 6.61 16.72 -3.08
CA PHE A 677 7.65 17.33 -3.92
C PHE A 677 8.64 18.20 -3.15
N MET A 678 8.28 18.73 -1.97
CA MET A 678 9.20 19.53 -1.14
C MET A 678 10.00 18.68 -0.14
N SER A 679 9.55 17.46 0.15
CA SER A 679 10.14 16.62 1.21
C SER A 679 10.38 15.18 0.75
N LEU A 680 9.33 14.37 0.56
CA LEU A 680 9.46 12.92 0.40
C LEU A 680 10.28 12.51 -0.83
N LEU A 681 10.02 13.13 -1.99
CA LEU A 681 10.74 12.83 -3.22
C LEU A 681 12.21 13.27 -3.13
N PRO A 682 12.56 14.52 -2.75
CA PRO A 682 13.96 14.90 -2.51
C PRO A 682 14.67 14.01 -1.48
N ALA A 683 14.01 13.65 -0.38
CA ALA A 683 14.55 12.75 0.63
C ALA A 683 14.86 11.37 0.05
N GLY A 684 13.92 10.83 -0.73
CA GLY A 684 14.10 9.57 -1.45
C GLY A 684 15.26 9.61 -2.44
N ILE A 685 15.44 10.69 -3.18
CA ILE A 685 16.57 10.88 -4.11
C ILE A 685 17.90 10.91 -3.36
N TYR A 686 17.96 11.62 -2.23
CA TYR A 686 19.16 11.66 -1.39
C TYR A 686 19.52 10.27 -0.83
N GLN A 687 18.53 9.52 -0.35
CA GLN A 687 18.76 8.14 0.07
C GLN A 687 19.14 7.23 -1.10
N ALA A 688 18.55 7.40 -2.28
CA ALA A 688 18.91 6.62 -3.47
C ALA A 688 20.37 6.85 -3.85
N TRP A 689 20.84 8.10 -3.81
CA TRP A 689 22.25 8.43 -4.00
C TRP A 689 23.15 7.72 -2.97
N ALA A 690 22.78 7.74 -1.69
CA ALA A 690 23.50 7.04 -0.63
C ALA A 690 23.54 5.51 -0.84
N SER A 691 22.40 4.94 -1.28
CA SER A 691 22.24 3.51 -1.58
C SER A 691 23.12 3.07 -2.75
N ILE A 692 23.12 3.85 -3.83
CA ILE A 692 23.92 3.58 -5.04
C ILE A 692 25.42 3.72 -4.76
N THR A 693 25.83 4.73 -3.99
CA THR A 693 27.26 5.06 -3.82
C THR A 693 27.96 4.25 -2.73
N LYS A 694 27.25 3.87 -1.65
CA LYS A 694 27.85 3.13 -0.53
C LYS A 694 27.18 1.78 -0.27
N GLY A 695 25.85 1.72 -0.32
CA GLY A 695 25.09 0.51 0.00
C GLY A 695 23.77 0.82 0.68
N MET A 696 22.86 -0.16 0.67
CA MET A 696 21.51 0.01 1.26
C MET A 696 21.57 0.22 2.78
N TRP A 697 22.49 -0.47 3.47
CA TRP A 697 22.72 -0.32 4.91
C TRP A 697 23.01 1.14 5.27
N TYR A 698 23.79 1.83 4.44
CA TYR A 698 24.19 3.22 4.67
C TYR A 698 23.03 4.18 4.45
N ALA A 699 22.27 4.01 3.37
CA ALA A 699 21.10 4.83 3.06
C ALA A 699 20.01 4.80 4.15
N ARG A 700 19.99 3.72 4.95
CA ARG A 700 19.07 3.49 6.07
C ARG A 700 19.70 3.68 7.45
N SER A 701 20.97 4.07 7.51
CA SER A 701 21.67 4.31 8.77
C SER A 701 21.21 5.62 9.44
N PRO A 702 21.39 5.75 10.77
CA PRO A 702 21.18 7.02 11.45
C PRO A 702 22.00 8.17 10.87
N GLU A 703 23.19 7.90 10.32
CA GLU A 703 24.04 8.93 9.71
C GLU A 703 23.34 9.63 8.54
N VAL A 704 22.57 8.89 7.73
CA VAL A 704 21.82 9.45 6.60
C VAL A 704 20.46 9.98 7.06
N VAL A 705 19.72 9.20 7.85
CA VAL A 705 18.34 9.53 8.28
C VAL A 705 18.31 10.76 9.19
N HIS A 706 19.32 10.93 10.05
CA HIS A 706 19.49 12.10 10.95
C HIS A 706 20.56 13.06 10.44
N SER A 707 20.91 12.99 9.16
CA SER A 707 21.77 14.01 8.55
C SER A 707 21.05 15.36 8.55
N LYS A 708 21.82 16.46 8.66
CA LYS A 708 21.27 17.83 8.59
C LYS A 708 20.38 18.06 7.36
N LEU A 709 20.75 17.48 6.21
CA LEU A 709 19.96 17.56 4.99
C LEU A 709 18.63 16.82 5.13
N MET A 710 18.65 15.57 5.64
CA MET A 710 17.44 14.77 5.81
C MET A 710 16.48 15.42 6.80
N GLU A 711 16.95 15.83 7.97
CA GLU A 711 16.13 16.54 8.96
C GLU A 711 15.53 17.84 8.37
N THR A 712 16.31 18.60 7.60
CA THR A 712 15.80 19.79 6.90
C THR A 712 14.66 19.43 5.95
N LEU A 713 14.79 18.33 5.18
CA LEU A 713 13.73 17.86 4.28
C LEU A 713 12.50 17.38 5.05
N VAL A 714 12.66 16.73 6.21
CA VAL A 714 11.54 16.36 7.09
C VAL A 714 10.84 17.62 7.60
N TRP A 715 11.56 18.66 8.03
CA TRP A 715 10.96 19.93 8.44
C TRP A 715 10.27 20.68 7.30
N LEU A 716 10.81 20.62 6.07
CA LEU A 716 10.18 21.18 4.88
C LEU A 716 8.84 20.50 4.52
N ARG A 717 8.54 19.34 5.11
CA ARG A 717 7.24 18.67 5.00
C ARG A 717 6.13 19.40 5.76
N VAL A 718 6.45 20.00 6.91
CA VAL A 718 5.48 20.56 7.87
C VAL A 718 4.52 21.57 7.22
N PRO A 719 4.95 22.53 6.38
CA PRO A 719 4.03 23.44 5.69
C PRO A 719 2.99 22.70 4.83
N GLY A 720 3.41 21.64 4.13
CA GLY A 720 2.52 20.80 3.32
C GLY A 720 1.51 20.05 4.18
N ASP A 721 1.97 19.46 5.29
CA ASP A 721 1.14 18.73 6.24
C ASP A 721 0.09 19.65 6.90
N ILE A 722 0.44 20.89 7.25
CA ILE A 722 -0.50 21.89 7.80
C ILE A 722 -1.58 22.26 6.77
N VAL A 723 -1.19 22.52 5.52
CA VAL A 723 -2.14 22.85 4.44
C VAL A 723 -3.09 21.68 4.17
N PHE A 724 -2.55 20.45 4.18
CA PHE A 724 -3.31 19.21 4.01
C PHE A 724 -4.33 19.01 5.15
N ALA A 725 -3.86 19.08 6.40
CA ALA A 725 -4.69 18.93 7.59
C ALA A 725 -5.78 20.02 7.66
N GLY A 726 -5.45 21.26 7.30
CA GLY A 726 -6.41 22.35 7.18
C GLY A 726 -7.50 22.05 6.15
N GLY A 727 -7.13 21.48 4.99
CA GLY A 727 -8.09 21.02 3.98
C GLY A 727 -9.07 19.97 4.51
N ALA A 728 -8.56 18.95 5.22
CA ALA A 728 -9.37 17.91 5.84
C ALA A 728 -10.28 18.46 6.96
N PHE A 729 -9.78 19.39 7.78
CA PHE A 729 -10.56 20.03 8.83
C PHE A 729 -11.73 20.84 8.24
N ILE A 730 -11.49 21.60 7.15
CA ILE A 730 -12.55 22.35 6.48
C ILE A 730 -13.60 21.40 5.86
N LEU A 731 -13.19 20.25 5.34
CA LEU A 731 -14.11 19.20 4.88
C LEU A 731 -15.02 18.72 6.03
N ALA A 732 -14.46 18.57 7.24
CA ALA A 732 -15.24 18.23 8.43
C ALA A 732 -16.21 19.36 8.84
N LEU A 733 -15.79 20.62 8.78
CA LEU A 733 -16.69 21.77 9.02
C LEU A 733 -17.84 21.81 8.02
N TYR A 734 -17.57 21.49 6.75
CA TYR A 734 -18.62 21.34 5.73
C TYR A 734 -19.62 20.25 6.11
N ALA A 735 -19.15 19.08 6.55
CA ALA A 735 -20.02 17.98 6.95
C ALA A 735 -20.88 18.35 8.16
N LEU A 736 -20.30 18.98 9.19
CA LEU A 736 -21.05 19.46 10.36
C LEU A 736 -22.14 20.46 9.98
N ARG A 737 -21.91 21.31 8.97
CA ARG A 737 -22.91 22.25 8.48
C ARG A 737 -24.13 21.55 7.84
N LEU A 738 -23.95 20.37 7.25
CA LEU A 738 -25.06 19.59 6.69
C LEU A 738 -26.04 19.11 7.76
N LEU A 739 -25.62 19.02 9.03
CA LEU A 739 -26.49 18.63 10.15
C LEU A 739 -27.46 19.74 10.59
N ARG A 740 -27.34 20.96 10.04
CA ARG A 740 -28.24 22.07 10.35
C ARG A 740 -29.64 21.84 9.77
N ARG A 741 -30.65 22.44 10.40
CA ARG A 741 -32.02 22.44 9.86
C ARG A 741 -32.08 23.30 8.58
N PRO A 742 -32.78 22.85 7.52
CA PRO A 742 -33.01 23.68 6.35
C PRO A 742 -33.75 24.95 6.77
N PRO A 743 -33.41 26.13 6.22
CA PRO A 743 -34.24 27.32 6.44
C PRO A 743 -35.66 27.02 5.99
N SER A 744 -36.64 27.35 6.84
CA SER A 744 -38.06 27.23 6.50
C SER A 744 -38.31 28.01 5.20
N ARG A 745 -38.88 27.36 4.18
CA ARG A 745 -39.41 28.08 3.03
C ARG A 745 -40.40 29.11 3.55
N GLN A 746 -40.04 30.39 3.60
CA GLN A 746 -41.06 31.43 3.55
C GLN A 746 -41.83 31.18 2.26
N ALA A 747 -43.12 30.91 2.38
CA ALA A 747 -44.00 30.73 1.25
C ALA A 747 -43.87 31.96 0.36
N ALA A 748 -43.23 31.80 -0.81
CA ALA A 748 -43.23 32.84 -1.83
C ALA A 748 -44.69 33.02 -2.23
N THR A 749 -45.28 34.14 -1.81
CA THR A 749 -46.57 34.63 -2.27
C THR A 749 -46.54 34.65 -3.80
N ALA A 750 -47.39 33.84 -4.42
CA ALA A 750 -47.60 33.86 -5.86
C ALA A 750 -48.02 35.27 -6.28
N PRO A 751 -47.43 35.86 -7.33
CA PRO A 751 -47.98 37.09 -7.90
C PRO A 751 -49.34 36.75 -8.53
N ALA A 752 -50.37 37.45 -8.08
CA ALA A 752 -51.70 37.37 -8.65
C ALA A 752 -51.63 37.68 -10.15
N THR A 753 -52.15 36.76 -10.96
CA THR A 753 -52.42 36.98 -12.38
C THR A 753 -53.36 38.16 -12.53
N ALA A 754 -52.84 39.30 -12.98
CA ALA A 754 -53.65 40.41 -13.46
C ALA A 754 -54.13 40.07 -14.88
N THR A 755 -55.40 39.74 -14.98
CA THR A 755 -56.18 39.84 -16.21
C THR A 755 -56.23 41.30 -16.68
N ARG A 756 -55.74 41.56 -17.88
CA ARG A 756 -56.43 42.36 -18.91
C ARG A 756 -55.78 42.15 -20.27
#